data_AF-A0AAN8CUC9-F1
#
_entry.id   AF-A0AAN8CUC9-F1
#
_cell.length_a   1.000
_cell.length_b   1.000
_cell.length_c   1.000
_cell.angle_alpha   90.00
_cell.angle_beta   90.00
_cell.angle_gamma   90.00
#
_symmetry.space_group_name_H-M   'P 1'
#
loop_
_entity.id
_entity.type
_entity.pdbx_description
1 polymer ?
#
loop_
_entity_poly.entity_id
_entity_poly.type
_entity_poly.pdbx_seq_one_letter_code
_entity_poly.pdbx_strand_id
1 'polypeptide(L)'
;MGIWSHKLYIATCTVMSLLGVFSHEVTVRDSELKRCEEDQRVCVTDLRHCGSPTPSSTQKTLNMSCYYQIPHRSMTCELKQDSDIEPDVSLLFSSVHTIISCQGIFTPAAVLSVTARIKNYMMMEEIWTRPHTVILNDSIKPSPPVLTVLGSTEDSVVVSWRSSSYGSCRLRYRTNDTRIWTLAPGSVPSHQDQTLNYRMKDLLTFTFYQVGLACREEPGFWSDWSSDVSARTLERAPSRPPEVCYRVEDTLKDSDGSVLLYLMWKHVDLTGTRVRIHGYQVSYKLVKNQQAQDRFTQNVTGSMALLVVKEGNYSFTVSAFNTAGYGPAAHLSTDTQRQNALPPVSSLWVSSSLPVMKGLLVQWENPKALPSVPPVSHLAIHWRSETRPSTSRGTTVGNFTTSTVIQDVNPEDSYLITVFPVYHQQCGSPQSLPASLQQGALVEAAQLKVVGVTKTTVKVEWVWQRKAGTVTENRYRVMLRRDSERQTLSLWPDQWQLTFINLKPNTEYSLLLLVDNATRNIIPVKTSVDEVPAVATATPLLLLALTVFIISILSRTVYKWYFFPPLPSPRGSTTGQWLMDPNHHKTAERNILHVEDFQVTDGLGENGLIMIGPNFKSSYVEDRNENNAPLSISQLSTKPSALEVDTDYIPVAPVTTEHPLIPLQFYEADYGFNYRRVFTSEERREADAAQLSQRNEASVCFPEVEHRPDDFSERAHQTEAALTFYFPE
;
A
#
# COMPACT_ATOMS: atom_id res chain seq x y z
N MET A 1 42.26 2.66 -22.96
CA MET A 1 41.19 3.68 -22.99
C MET A 1 41.71 4.91 -22.27
N GLY A 2 41.69 6.12 -22.86
CA GLY A 2 42.34 7.28 -22.21
C GLY A 2 42.32 8.61 -22.96
N ILE A 3 41.31 8.88 -23.80
CA ILE A 3 41.25 10.11 -24.64
C ILE A 3 39.96 10.94 -24.37
N TRP A 4 38.99 10.40 -23.62
CA TRP A 4 37.68 11.04 -23.41
C TRP A 4 37.55 11.86 -22.12
N SER A 5 38.40 11.62 -21.11
CA SER A 5 38.36 12.34 -19.82
C SER A 5 38.74 13.81 -19.94
N HIS A 6 39.79 14.14 -20.70
CA HIS A 6 40.28 15.51 -20.81
C HIS A 6 39.27 16.48 -21.44
N LYS A 7 38.51 16.06 -22.46
CA LYS A 7 37.53 16.95 -23.11
C LYS A 7 36.37 17.29 -22.18
N LEU A 8 35.95 16.38 -21.30
CA LEU A 8 34.87 16.65 -20.34
C LEU A 8 35.32 17.61 -19.23
N TYR A 9 36.57 17.47 -18.75
CA TYR A 9 37.15 18.37 -17.74
C TYR A 9 37.31 19.80 -18.26
N ILE A 10 37.76 19.95 -19.52
CA ILE A 10 37.85 21.26 -20.19
C ILE A 10 36.45 21.87 -20.36
N ALA A 11 35.46 21.07 -20.79
CA ALA A 11 34.09 21.54 -20.95
C ALA A 11 33.46 22.07 -19.64
N THR A 12 33.73 21.42 -18.50
CA THR A 12 33.23 21.89 -17.20
C THR A 12 33.89 23.19 -16.74
N CYS A 13 35.16 23.44 -17.06
CA CYS A 13 35.78 24.74 -16.81
C CYS A 13 35.16 25.84 -17.68
N THR A 14 34.91 25.58 -18.97
CA THR A 14 34.36 26.58 -19.89
C THR A 14 32.94 27.04 -19.57
N VAL A 15 32.13 26.23 -18.86
CA VAL A 15 30.77 26.61 -18.46
C VAL A 15 30.74 27.53 -17.23
N MET A 16 31.72 27.43 -16.32
CA MET A 16 31.86 28.35 -15.19
C MET A 16 32.46 29.72 -15.58
N SER A 17 33.19 29.79 -16.69
CA SER A 17 33.83 31.02 -17.19
C SER A 17 32.84 32.06 -17.76
N LEU A 18 31.68 31.64 -18.24
CA LEU A 18 30.75 32.50 -19.00
C LEU A 18 30.01 33.60 -18.19
N LEU A 19 30.21 33.68 -16.86
CA LEU A 19 29.76 34.78 -15.99
C LEU A 19 30.82 35.11 -14.91
N GLY A 20 32.10 35.03 -15.27
CA GLY A 20 33.25 35.21 -14.37
C GLY A 20 33.47 36.64 -13.87
N VAL A 21 32.63 37.11 -12.94
CA VAL A 21 32.93 38.31 -12.13
C VAL A 21 33.96 37.92 -11.06
N PHE A 22 35.25 38.11 -11.36
CA PHE A 22 36.31 37.82 -10.41
C PHE A 22 36.37 38.91 -9.34
N SER A 23 36.42 38.51 -8.07
CA SER A 23 36.70 39.43 -6.96
C SER A 23 38.10 39.21 -6.40
N HIS A 24 38.84 40.31 -6.31
CA HIS A 24 40.22 40.35 -5.85
C HIS A 24 40.25 40.98 -4.45
N GLU A 25 40.74 40.24 -3.46
CA GLU A 25 40.78 40.68 -2.06
C GLU A 25 42.22 41.09 -1.68
N VAL A 26 42.43 42.39 -1.43
CA VAL A 26 43.74 42.94 -1.06
C VAL A 26 43.72 43.39 0.39
N THR A 27 44.57 42.79 1.22
CA THR A 27 44.78 43.17 2.63
C THR A 27 46.06 43.99 2.76
N VAL A 28 46.00 45.13 3.46
CA VAL A 28 47.17 45.96 3.80
C VAL A 28 47.21 46.23 5.30
N ARG A 29 48.39 46.11 5.92
CA ARG A 29 48.65 46.38 7.36
C ARG A 29 49.20 47.80 7.58
N ASP A 30 48.96 48.34 8.78
CA ASP A 30 49.54 49.63 9.20
C ASP A 30 51.07 49.68 9.04
N SER A 31 51.77 48.58 9.34
CA SER A 31 53.22 48.42 9.21
C SER A 31 53.76 48.49 7.78
N GLU A 32 52.93 48.24 6.76
CA GLU A 32 53.34 48.18 5.35
C GLU A 32 53.29 49.56 4.67
N LEU A 33 52.60 50.53 5.29
CA LEU A 33 52.32 51.84 4.72
C LEU A 33 53.45 52.86 4.94
N LYS A 34 53.81 53.54 3.86
CA LYS A 34 54.82 54.60 3.78
C LYS A 34 54.16 55.90 3.35
N ARG A 35 54.62 57.03 3.87
CA ARG A 35 54.10 58.36 3.52
C ARG A 35 54.80 58.89 2.28
N CYS A 36 54.04 59.52 1.38
CA CYS A 36 54.62 60.26 0.26
C CYS A 36 55.32 61.54 0.76
N GLU A 37 56.43 61.93 0.11
CA GLU A 37 57.18 63.13 0.49
C GLU A 37 56.51 64.41 -0.04
N GLU A 38 55.95 64.35 -1.27
CA GLU A 38 55.27 65.48 -1.92
C GLU A 38 53.83 65.69 -1.43
N ASP A 39 53.12 64.63 -1.05
CA ASP A 39 51.76 64.71 -0.49
C ASP A 39 51.68 64.09 0.92
N GLN A 40 51.62 64.96 1.92
CA GLN A 40 51.51 64.60 3.33
C GLN A 40 50.14 64.04 3.74
N ARG A 41 49.18 63.92 2.81
CA ARG A 41 47.85 63.33 3.03
C ARG A 41 47.70 61.92 2.47
N VAL A 42 48.75 61.34 1.87
CA VAL A 42 48.70 60.04 1.19
C VAL A 42 49.69 59.03 1.78
N CYS A 43 49.18 57.81 1.99
CA CYS A 43 49.93 56.63 2.39
C CYS A 43 49.82 55.53 1.32
N VAL A 44 50.95 54.88 1.02
CA VAL A 44 51.08 53.84 -0.01
C VAL A 44 51.91 52.67 0.47
N THR A 45 51.70 51.47 -0.08
CA THR A 45 52.55 50.29 0.19
C THR A 45 53.93 50.39 -0.47
N ASP A 46 54.00 51.00 -1.65
CA ASP A 46 55.22 51.28 -2.42
C ASP A 46 55.31 52.77 -2.77
N LEU A 47 56.45 53.40 -2.46
CA LEU A 47 56.72 54.81 -2.75
C LEU A 47 56.71 55.12 -4.25
N ARG A 48 56.91 54.12 -5.12
CA ARG A 48 56.74 54.24 -6.57
C ARG A 48 55.30 54.53 -7.00
N HIS A 49 54.34 54.48 -6.08
CA HIS A 49 52.92 54.80 -6.29
C HIS A 49 52.53 56.18 -5.73
N CYS A 50 53.49 56.98 -5.24
CA CYS A 50 53.28 58.39 -4.92
C CYS A 50 53.20 59.23 -6.20
N GLY A 51 52.16 60.07 -6.30
CA GLY A 51 51.95 61.01 -7.40
C GLY A 51 50.55 60.92 -8.02
N SER A 52 50.19 61.92 -8.82
CA SER A 52 48.95 61.92 -9.60
C SER A 52 48.95 60.83 -10.67
N PRO A 53 47.78 60.29 -11.08
CA PRO A 53 47.70 59.33 -12.18
C PRO A 53 48.29 59.91 -13.47
N THR A 54 49.13 59.13 -14.16
CA THR A 54 49.73 59.53 -15.44
C THR A 54 48.66 59.82 -16.49
N PRO A 55 48.84 60.78 -17.42
CA PRO A 55 47.79 61.23 -18.34
C PRO A 55 47.25 60.17 -19.32
N SER A 56 47.84 58.97 -19.34
CA SER A 56 47.37 57.78 -20.06
C SER A 56 46.47 56.83 -19.24
N SER A 57 46.30 57.04 -17.94
CA SER A 57 45.55 56.12 -17.07
C SER A 57 44.04 56.28 -17.20
N THR A 58 43.30 55.19 -17.31
CA THR A 58 41.82 55.24 -17.37
C THR A 58 41.22 55.16 -15.97
N GLN A 59 40.45 56.17 -15.56
CA GLN A 59 39.74 56.12 -14.28
C GLN A 59 38.37 55.43 -14.42
N LYS A 60 38.21 54.24 -13.84
CA LYS A 60 36.97 53.44 -13.89
C LYS A 60 36.26 53.40 -12.53
N THR A 61 34.94 53.38 -12.53
CA THR A 61 34.13 53.11 -11.34
C THR A 61 33.95 51.60 -11.18
N LEU A 62 34.86 50.96 -10.44
CA LEU A 62 34.73 49.55 -10.05
C LEU A 62 33.97 49.46 -8.72
N ASN A 63 33.29 48.33 -8.51
CA ASN A 63 32.62 48.04 -7.24
C ASN A 63 33.66 47.52 -6.25
N MET A 64 34.09 48.40 -5.33
CA MET A 64 35.06 48.12 -4.28
C MET A 64 34.37 48.24 -2.92
N SER A 65 34.50 47.22 -2.09
CA SER A 65 34.00 47.20 -0.71
C SER A 65 35.15 46.86 0.24
N CYS A 66 35.44 47.77 1.17
CA CYS A 66 36.52 47.61 2.13
C CYS A 66 35.99 47.36 3.55
N TYR A 67 36.71 46.55 4.31
CA TYR A 67 36.45 46.29 5.73
C TYR A 67 37.74 46.40 6.57
N TYR A 68 37.57 46.66 7.86
CA TYR A 68 38.66 46.89 8.81
C TYR A 68 38.73 45.77 9.87
N GLN A 69 39.93 45.27 10.14
CA GLN A 69 40.22 44.23 11.13
C GLN A 69 41.04 44.80 12.30
N ILE A 70 40.34 45.16 13.38
CA ILE A 70 40.92 45.68 14.63
C ILE A 70 42.12 44.85 15.16
N PRO A 71 42.05 43.51 15.33
CA PRO A 71 43.12 42.74 15.97
C PRO A 71 44.39 42.60 15.11
N HIS A 72 44.35 43.07 13.86
CA HIS A 72 45.47 42.96 12.92
C HIS A 72 45.93 44.31 12.38
N ARG A 73 45.23 45.40 12.75
CA ARG A 73 45.39 46.75 12.19
C ARG A 73 45.55 46.71 10.67
N SER A 74 44.67 45.95 10.04
CA SER A 74 44.66 45.72 8.61
C SER A 74 43.34 46.14 8.00
N MET A 75 43.43 46.70 6.80
CA MET A 75 42.29 47.09 5.99
C MET A 75 42.30 46.24 4.72
N THR A 76 41.14 45.63 4.43
CA THR A 76 40.99 44.66 3.36
C THR A 76 39.92 45.13 2.40
N CYS A 77 40.23 45.19 1.10
CA CYS A 77 39.29 45.62 0.07
C CYS A 77 39.04 44.50 -0.94
N GLU A 78 37.77 44.15 -1.12
CA GLU A 78 37.30 43.29 -2.21
C GLU A 78 36.97 44.19 -3.43
N LEU A 79 37.60 43.93 -4.58
CA LEU A 79 37.35 44.62 -5.85
C LEU A 79 36.76 43.67 -6.89
N LYS A 80 35.61 44.01 -7.46
CA LYS A 80 34.93 43.18 -8.47
C LYS A 80 35.25 43.69 -9.88
N GLN A 81 35.77 42.82 -10.73
CA GLN A 81 36.21 43.15 -12.08
C GLN A 81 35.97 41.99 -13.05
N ASP A 82 35.45 42.33 -14.23
CA ASP A 82 35.23 41.38 -15.33
C ASP A 82 36.55 41.15 -16.09
N SER A 83 37.42 40.28 -15.56
CA SER A 83 38.67 39.87 -16.23
C SER A 83 39.20 38.53 -15.69
N ASP A 84 39.48 37.58 -16.58
CA ASP A 84 39.99 36.23 -16.25
C ASP A 84 41.47 36.18 -15.79
N ILE A 85 42.11 37.33 -15.55
CA ILE A 85 43.56 37.44 -15.25
C ILE A 85 43.78 38.20 -13.96
N GLU A 86 44.45 37.56 -13.00
CA GLU A 86 44.90 38.13 -11.73
C GLU A 86 45.83 39.36 -11.98
N PRO A 87 45.41 40.59 -11.64
CA PRO A 87 46.18 41.79 -11.88
C PRO A 87 46.98 42.21 -10.64
N ASP A 88 48.00 43.04 -10.83
CA ASP A 88 48.72 43.67 -9.72
C ASP A 88 47.88 44.83 -9.17
N VAL A 89 47.40 44.68 -7.93
CA VAL A 89 46.50 45.63 -7.27
C VAL A 89 47.19 46.25 -6.06
N SER A 90 47.36 47.57 -6.09
CA SER A 90 47.92 48.36 -5.00
C SER A 90 46.89 49.34 -4.45
N LEU A 91 46.72 49.35 -3.12
CA LEU A 91 45.85 50.30 -2.42
C LEU A 91 46.62 51.54 -1.98
N LEU A 92 46.03 52.71 -2.23
CA LEU A 92 46.47 54.00 -1.73
C LEU A 92 45.41 54.54 -0.77
N PHE A 93 45.84 55.06 0.37
CA PHE A 93 44.97 55.60 1.42
C PHE A 93 45.24 57.08 1.57
N SER A 94 44.26 57.92 1.28
CA SER A 94 44.35 59.37 1.52
C SER A 94 43.38 59.83 2.61
N SER A 95 43.69 60.96 3.25
CA SER A 95 42.81 61.59 4.23
C SER A 95 42.58 63.07 3.93
N VAL A 96 41.51 63.63 4.48
CA VAL A 96 41.22 65.07 4.42
C VAL A 96 42.25 65.87 5.24
N HIS A 97 42.80 65.25 6.29
CA HIS A 97 43.78 65.84 7.20
C HIS A 97 45.21 65.37 6.89
N THR A 98 46.22 66.09 7.40
CA THR A 98 47.63 65.72 7.25
C THR A 98 47.99 64.49 8.08
N ILE A 99 48.72 63.55 7.48
CA ILE A 99 49.03 62.26 8.11
C ILE A 99 50.39 62.34 8.82
N ILE A 100 50.34 62.38 10.15
CA ILE A 100 51.53 62.46 11.02
C ILE A 100 52.38 61.19 10.89
N SER A 101 51.75 60.00 10.87
CA SER A 101 52.38 58.72 10.59
C SER A 101 51.42 57.77 9.86
N CYS A 102 51.88 57.10 8.81
CA CYS A 102 51.07 56.13 8.07
C CYS A 102 50.75 54.87 8.89
N GLN A 103 51.61 54.51 9.85
CA GLN A 103 51.36 53.43 10.81
C GLN A 103 50.24 53.77 11.83
N GLY A 104 49.71 55.00 11.80
CA GLY A 104 48.63 55.46 12.68
C GLY A 104 47.28 55.65 12.00
N ILE A 105 47.13 55.40 10.69
CA ILE A 105 45.89 55.76 9.98
C ILE A 105 44.73 54.81 10.25
N PHE A 106 45.01 53.53 10.54
CA PHE A 106 44.00 52.53 10.84
C PHE A 106 43.56 52.62 12.31
N THR A 107 42.69 53.59 12.59
CA THR A 107 41.99 53.75 13.87
C THR A 107 40.48 53.80 13.64
N PRO A 108 39.62 53.36 14.57
CA PRO A 108 38.17 53.28 14.34
C PRO A 108 37.53 54.62 13.94
N ALA A 109 38.00 55.73 14.52
CA ALA A 109 37.52 57.08 14.22
C ALA A 109 38.06 57.67 12.90
N ALA A 110 38.89 56.94 12.14
CA ALA A 110 39.44 57.44 10.89
C ALA A 110 38.42 57.39 9.75
N VAL A 111 38.44 58.45 8.94
CA VAL A 111 37.77 58.51 7.63
C VAL A 111 38.88 58.57 6.57
N LEU A 112 38.95 57.55 5.73
CA LEU A 112 39.98 57.37 4.70
C LEU A 112 39.34 57.24 3.32
N SER A 113 39.95 57.88 2.33
CA SER A 113 39.60 57.73 0.92
C SER A 113 40.54 56.72 0.28
N VAL A 114 40.01 55.53 -0.04
CA VAL A 114 40.78 54.44 -0.65
C VAL A 114 40.76 54.59 -2.17
N THR A 115 41.92 54.57 -2.80
CA THR A 115 42.05 54.47 -4.26
C THR A 115 42.82 53.20 -4.58
N ALA A 116 42.29 52.34 -5.45
CA ALA A 116 43.03 51.20 -5.95
C ALA A 116 43.64 51.52 -7.32
N ARG A 117 44.92 51.18 -7.46
CA ARG A 117 45.64 51.10 -8.73
C ARG A 117 45.67 49.65 -9.16
N ILE A 118 45.21 49.37 -10.38
CA ILE A 118 45.15 48.03 -10.96
C ILE A 118 45.98 48.04 -12.24
N LYS A 119 47.00 47.16 -12.30
CA LYS A 119 47.92 47.08 -13.43
C LYS A 119 47.91 45.67 -14.03
N ASN A 120 47.54 45.57 -15.30
CA ASN A 120 47.62 44.32 -16.05
C ASN A 120 48.87 44.32 -16.93
N TYR A 121 49.88 43.54 -16.54
CA TYR A 121 51.16 43.45 -17.27
C TYR A 121 51.04 42.84 -18.66
N MET A 122 50.01 42.03 -18.94
CA MET A 122 49.80 41.38 -20.24
C MET A 122 49.05 42.28 -21.24
N MET A 123 48.10 43.09 -20.78
CA MET A 123 47.34 44.04 -21.61
C MET A 123 48.00 45.42 -21.70
N MET A 124 49.03 45.68 -20.88
CA MET A 124 49.61 47.01 -20.62
C MET A 124 48.59 48.09 -20.20
N GLU A 125 47.41 47.69 -19.70
CA GLU A 125 46.41 48.60 -19.18
C GLU A 125 46.70 48.96 -17.71
N GLU A 126 46.61 50.25 -17.38
CA GLU A 126 46.65 50.75 -16.01
C GLU A 126 45.36 51.51 -15.69
N ILE A 127 44.59 50.95 -14.75
CA ILE A 127 43.29 51.42 -14.31
C ILE A 127 43.43 51.98 -12.89
N TRP A 128 42.84 53.14 -12.65
CA TRP A 128 42.70 53.70 -11.30
C TRP A 128 41.22 53.77 -10.93
N THR A 129 40.87 53.45 -9.70
CA THR A 129 39.49 53.67 -9.23
C THR A 129 39.21 55.15 -9.01
N ARG A 130 37.93 55.50 -8.81
CA ARG A 130 37.61 56.71 -8.05
C ARG A 130 37.91 56.49 -6.57
N PRO A 131 38.26 57.54 -5.79
CA PRO A 131 38.42 57.41 -4.35
C PRO A 131 37.10 56.98 -3.70
N HIS A 132 37.15 55.94 -2.88
CA HIS A 132 36.02 55.41 -2.11
C HIS A 132 36.22 55.75 -0.63
N THR A 133 35.34 56.58 -0.08
CA THR A 133 35.41 57.02 1.32
C THR A 133 34.91 55.92 2.24
N VAL A 134 35.76 55.49 3.18
CA VAL A 134 35.47 54.46 4.18
C VAL A 134 35.57 55.08 5.57
N ILE A 135 34.53 54.88 6.38
CA ILE A 135 34.52 55.17 7.81
C ILE A 135 34.90 53.88 8.52
N LEU A 136 36.03 53.85 9.24
CA LEU A 136 36.57 52.58 9.76
C LEU A 136 35.67 51.96 10.83
N ASN A 137 34.98 52.77 11.64
CA ASN A 137 33.98 52.35 12.62
C ASN A 137 32.85 51.53 11.98
N ASP A 138 32.27 52.02 10.89
CA ASP A 138 31.09 51.43 10.26
C ASP A 138 31.44 50.24 9.35
N SER A 139 32.74 49.96 9.21
CA SER A 139 33.33 48.98 8.30
C SER A 139 34.06 47.84 9.02
N ILE A 140 33.85 47.67 10.33
CA ILE A 140 34.48 46.61 11.12
C ILE A 140 34.01 45.23 10.63
N LYS A 141 34.94 44.29 10.44
CA LYS A 141 34.66 42.85 10.30
C LYS A 141 35.20 42.11 11.53
N PRO A 142 34.34 41.63 12.46
CA PRO A 142 34.78 40.87 13.62
C PRO A 142 35.44 39.54 13.25
N SER A 143 36.33 39.04 14.12
CA SER A 143 36.87 37.69 14.01
C SER A 143 35.76 36.63 14.19
N PRO A 144 35.88 35.44 13.57
CA PRO A 144 34.88 34.37 13.71
C PRO A 144 34.76 33.93 15.19
N PRO A 145 33.54 33.86 15.76
CA PRO A 145 33.33 33.49 17.16
C PRO A 145 33.60 32.01 17.41
N VAL A 146 34.07 31.67 18.62
CA VAL A 146 34.21 30.27 19.07
C VAL A 146 32.86 29.75 19.55
N LEU A 147 32.34 28.72 18.88
CA LEU A 147 31.07 28.07 19.17
C LEU A 147 31.29 26.78 19.98
N THR A 148 30.43 26.52 20.95
CA THR A 148 30.45 25.31 21.79
C THR A 148 29.05 24.71 21.90
N VAL A 149 28.96 23.40 22.20
CA VAL A 149 27.69 22.70 22.43
C VAL A 149 27.56 22.42 23.92
N LEU A 150 26.50 22.94 24.57
CA LEU A 150 26.24 22.70 26.00
C LEU A 150 25.46 21.41 26.25
N GLY A 151 24.62 21.00 25.29
CA GLY A 151 23.84 19.77 25.39
C GLY A 151 22.72 19.68 24.34
N SER A 152 22.07 18.52 24.30
CA SER A 152 20.94 18.25 23.40
C SER A 152 19.80 17.54 24.11
N THR A 153 18.60 17.69 23.54
CA THR A 153 17.39 16.90 23.85
C THR A 153 17.04 16.04 22.63
N GLU A 154 15.90 15.37 22.69
CA GLU A 154 15.31 14.64 21.55
C GLU A 154 15.00 15.54 20.32
N ASP A 155 14.77 16.84 20.50
CA ASP A 155 14.29 17.76 19.47
C ASP A 155 14.94 19.16 19.50
N SER A 156 15.92 19.39 20.38
CA SER A 156 16.59 20.68 20.50
C SER A 156 18.08 20.53 20.84
N VAL A 157 18.88 21.50 20.42
CA VAL A 157 20.32 21.57 20.71
C VAL A 157 20.61 22.96 21.27
N VAL A 158 21.35 23.01 22.39
CA VAL A 158 21.79 24.25 23.03
C VAL A 158 23.27 24.48 22.70
N VAL A 159 23.55 25.60 22.06
CA VAL A 159 24.91 26.06 21.76
C VAL A 159 25.22 27.34 22.52
N SER A 160 26.50 27.57 22.79
CA SER A 160 27.01 28.72 23.54
C SER A 160 28.25 29.32 22.88
N TRP A 161 28.38 30.64 22.97
CA TRP A 161 29.53 31.40 22.48
C TRP A 161 29.75 32.65 23.32
N ARG A 162 30.95 33.25 23.23
CA ARG A 162 31.26 34.58 23.79
C ARG A 162 31.29 35.59 22.64
N SER A 163 30.61 36.72 22.80
CA SER A 163 30.70 37.82 21.82
C SER A 163 31.94 38.68 22.06
N SER A 164 32.58 39.14 20.99
CA SER A 164 33.72 40.05 21.03
C SER A 164 33.33 41.53 21.05
N SER A 165 32.12 41.90 20.57
CA SER A 165 31.66 43.29 20.51
C SER A 165 30.13 43.40 20.59
N TYR A 166 29.63 44.63 20.49
CA TYR A 166 28.21 44.95 20.55
C TYR A 166 27.57 44.85 19.16
N GLY A 167 26.42 44.20 19.03
CA GLY A 167 25.74 44.04 17.74
C GLY A 167 24.81 42.83 17.70
N SER A 168 24.90 42.02 16.65
CA SER A 168 24.06 40.83 16.51
C SER A 168 24.74 39.62 15.86
N CYS A 169 24.28 38.43 16.27
CA CYS A 169 24.77 37.13 15.81
C CYS A 169 23.68 36.33 15.09
N ARG A 170 24.07 35.55 14.07
CA ARG A 170 23.19 34.64 13.32
C ARG A 170 23.75 33.21 13.33
N LEU A 171 22.86 32.23 13.47
CA LEU A 171 23.20 30.82 13.47
C LEU A 171 22.75 30.16 12.17
N ARG A 172 23.53 29.19 11.70
CA ARG A 172 23.15 28.24 10.64
C ARG A 172 23.27 26.82 11.16
N TYR A 173 22.42 25.92 10.69
CA TYR A 173 22.54 24.48 10.94
C TYR A 173 22.18 23.67 9.71
N ARG A 174 22.70 22.45 9.60
CA ARG A 174 22.33 21.46 8.59
C ARG A 174 22.45 20.05 9.14
N THR A 175 21.83 19.09 8.46
CA THR A 175 21.99 17.66 8.72
C THR A 175 23.06 17.07 7.80
N ASN A 176 23.73 15.98 8.20
CA ASN A 176 24.82 15.38 7.40
C ASN A 176 24.35 14.81 6.03
N ASP A 177 23.05 14.56 5.87
CA ASP A 177 22.42 14.13 4.60
C ASP A 177 22.10 15.32 3.66
N THR A 178 22.24 16.57 4.09
CA THR A 178 21.97 17.77 3.29
C THR A 178 23.22 18.63 3.08
N ARG A 179 23.37 19.18 1.86
CA ARG A 179 24.41 20.19 1.55
C ARG A 179 23.97 21.61 1.86
N ILE A 180 22.66 21.82 2.00
CA ILE A 180 22.00 23.13 2.19
C ILE A 180 22.04 23.50 3.67
N TRP A 181 22.34 24.77 3.97
CA TRP A 181 22.28 25.32 5.33
C TRP A 181 20.93 25.99 5.60
N THR A 182 20.30 25.64 6.71
CA THR A 182 19.15 26.35 7.27
C THR A 182 19.64 27.46 8.19
N LEU A 183 19.13 28.69 8.02
CA LEU A 183 19.38 29.78 8.96
C LEU A 183 18.41 29.64 10.16
N ALA A 184 18.90 29.87 11.37
CA ALA A 184 18.05 29.96 12.56
C ALA A 184 17.15 31.21 12.50
N PRO A 185 15.93 31.17 13.09
CA PRO A 185 15.04 32.32 13.10
C PRO A 185 15.55 33.43 14.03
N GLY A 186 15.64 34.64 13.47
CA GLY A 186 16.10 35.86 14.16
C GLY A 186 17.62 36.00 14.24
N SER A 187 18.08 37.22 14.50
CA SER A 187 19.43 37.47 15.01
C SER A 187 19.39 37.58 16.54
N VAL A 188 20.45 37.12 17.20
CA VAL A 188 20.62 37.20 18.65
C VAL A 188 21.42 38.47 18.95
N PRO A 189 20.86 39.48 19.65
CA PRO A 189 21.61 40.65 20.05
C PRO A 189 22.71 40.27 21.05
N SER A 190 23.85 40.94 20.95
CA SER A 190 25.03 40.62 21.75
C SER A 190 25.69 41.86 22.34
N HIS A 191 26.07 41.80 23.61
CA HIS A 191 26.96 42.78 24.24
C HIS A 191 28.40 42.28 24.25
N GLN A 192 29.36 43.20 24.35
CA GLN A 192 30.79 42.88 24.45
C GLN A 192 31.07 41.95 25.65
N ASP A 193 31.92 40.94 25.43
CA ASP A 193 32.33 39.91 26.39
C ASP A 193 31.21 39.07 27.02
N GLN A 194 29.96 39.24 26.57
CA GLN A 194 28.82 38.45 27.01
C GLN A 194 28.90 37.01 26.49
N THR A 195 28.66 36.05 27.38
CA THR A 195 28.39 34.66 26.99
C THR A 195 26.90 34.49 26.68
N LEU A 196 26.58 33.98 25.50
CA LEU A 196 25.23 33.86 24.96
C LEU A 196 24.91 32.40 24.68
N ASN A 197 23.66 32.01 24.96
CA ASN A 197 23.16 30.65 24.77
C ASN A 197 21.95 30.68 23.83
N TYR A 198 21.94 29.82 22.81
CA TYR A 198 20.79 29.68 21.89
C TYR A 198 20.34 28.23 21.83
N ARG A 199 19.03 28.01 21.93
CA ARG A 199 18.39 26.70 21.76
C ARG A 199 17.72 26.63 20.39
N MET A 200 18.34 25.90 19.46
CA MET A 200 17.68 25.48 18.22
C MET A 200 16.62 24.45 18.60
N LYS A 201 15.35 24.71 18.27
CA LYS A 201 14.20 23.83 18.52
C LYS A 201 13.76 23.13 17.22
N ASP A 202 12.75 22.28 17.34
CA ASP A 202 12.02 21.65 16.22
C ASP A 202 12.93 20.82 15.30
N LEU A 203 14.01 20.28 15.88
CA LEU A 203 14.98 19.42 15.22
C LEU A 203 14.48 17.97 15.16
N LEU A 204 14.97 17.21 14.18
CA LEU A 204 14.65 15.80 14.01
C LEU A 204 15.33 14.95 15.09
N THR A 205 14.63 13.92 15.57
CA THR A 205 15.13 12.97 16.58
C THR A 205 16.33 12.16 16.08
N PHE A 206 17.20 11.74 17.01
CA PHE A 206 18.36 10.84 16.79
C PHE A 206 19.35 11.26 15.69
N THR A 207 19.27 12.51 15.23
CA THR A 207 19.89 13.02 14.00
C THR A 207 21.16 13.83 14.31
N PHE A 208 22.17 13.68 13.46
CA PHE A 208 23.40 14.48 13.51
C PHE A 208 23.21 15.81 12.77
N TYR A 209 23.58 16.89 13.45
CA TYR A 209 23.55 18.27 12.96
C TYR A 209 24.95 18.89 13.01
N GLN A 210 25.31 19.63 11.96
CA GLN A 210 26.42 20.58 11.96
C GLN A 210 25.86 21.99 12.18
N VAL A 211 26.55 22.81 12.96
CA VAL A 211 26.11 24.15 13.37
C VAL A 211 27.27 25.14 13.23
N GLY A 212 26.99 26.31 12.66
CA GLY A 212 27.93 27.42 12.54
C GLY A 212 27.31 28.75 12.98
N LEU A 213 28.15 29.68 13.44
CA LEU A 213 27.76 30.99 13.97
C LEU A 213 28.54 32.09 13.25
N ALA A 214 27.92 33.23 12.99
CA ALA A 214 28.61 34.46 12.57
C ALA A 214 28.02 35.66 13.31
N CYS A 215 28.84 36.66 13.64
CA CYS A 215 28.42 37.86 14.38
C CYS A 215 28.86 39.13 13.64
N ARG A 216 28.19 40.25 13.89
CA ARG A 216 28.56 41.57 13.37
C ARG A 216 28.41 42.65 14.44
N GLU A 217 29.22 43.70 14.33
CA GLU A 217 28.90 45.03 14.86
C GLU A 217 27.75 45.64 14.03
N GLU A 218 26.99 46.59 14.59
CA GLU A 218 25.97 47.32 13.82
C GLU A 218 26.13 48.84 14.00
N PRO A 219 26.47 49.61 12.94
CA PRO A 219 26.78 49.17 11.57
C PRO A 219 28.12 48.42 11.45
N GLY A 220 28.17 47.42 10.57
CA GLY A 220 29.37 46.60 10.37
C GLY A 220 29.15 45.36 9.50
N PHE A 221 30.25 44.68 9.16
CA PHE A 221 30.26 43.46 8.37
C PHE A 221 30.06 42.22 9.24
N TRP A 222 29.49 41.16 8.65
CA TRP A 222 29.49 39.84 9.27
C TRP A 222 30.90 39.27 9.32
N SER A 223 31.25 38.71 10.48
CA SER A 223 32.39 37.81 10.62
C SER A 223 32.30 36.66 9.62
N ASP A 224 33.45 36.04 9.36
CA ASP A 224 33.44 34.69 8.79
C ASP A 224 32.72 33.73 9.75
N TRP A 225 32.25 32.60 9.22
CA TRP A 225 31.56 31.61 10.04
C TRP A 225 32.55 30.93 10.99
N SER A 226 32.10 30.61 12.20
CA SER A 226 32.81 29.76 13.15
C SER A 226 33.19 28.41 12.52
N SER A 227 34.17 27.73 13.11
CA SER A 227 34.32 26.29 12.90
C SER A 227 32.98 25.58 13.12
N ASP A 228 32.58 24.70 12.19
CA ASP A 228 31.32 23.98 12.29
C ASP A 228 31.38 22.96 13.44
N VAL A 229 30.55 23.13 14.48
CA VAL A 229 30.44 22.16 15.57
C VAL A 229 29.42 21.08 15.21
N SER A 230 29.66 19.84 15.67
CA SER A 230 28.73 18.72 15.46
C SER A 230 27.99 18.38 16.74
N ALA A 231 26.67 18.24 16.65
CA ALA A 231 25.79 17.85 17.75
C ALA A 231 24.85 16.73 17.29
N ARG A 232 24.30 15.97 18.24
CA ARG A 232 23.29 14.94 17.96
C ARG A 232 22.09 15.12 18.88
N THR A 233 20.88 15.10 18.32
CA THR A 233 19.66 14.96 19.11
C THR A 233 19.53 13.54 19.68
N LEU A 234 18.87 13.42 20.83
CA LEU A 234 18.67 12.15 21.52
C LEU A 234 17.59 11.30 20.83
N GLU A 235 17.44 10.04 21.26
CA GLU A 235 16.25 9.26 20.94
C GLU A 235 15.03 9.83 21.67
N ARG A 236 13.86 9.73 21.02
CA ARG A 236 12.53 9.95 21.60
C ARG A 236 11.85 8.60 21.76
N ALA A 237 11.11 8.38 22.86
CA ALA A 237 10.36 7.14 23.04
C ALA A 237 9.32 6.97 21.91
N PRO A 238 8.97 5.73 21.47
CA PRO A 238 8.03 5.53 20.38
C PRO A 238 6.66 6.20 20.66
N SER A 239 6.22 7.10 19.78
CA SER A 239 5.06 7.98 20.05
C SER A 239 3.68 7.41 19.66
N ARG A 240 3.65 6.21 19.07
CA ARG A 240 2.42 5.51 18.64
C ARG A 240 2.47 4.05 19.09
N PRO A 241 1.32 3.44 19.44
CA PRO A 241 1.27 2.02 19.77
C PRO A 241 1.55 1.17 18.54
N PRO A 242 2.10 -0.05 18.69
CA PRO A 242 2.28 -0.95 17.57
C PRO A 242 0.92 -1.38 17.00
N GLU A 243 0.84 -1.54 15.68
CA GLU A 243 -0.31 -2.18 15.04
C GLU A 243 -0.16 -3.69 15.18
N VAL A 244 -0.97 -4.30 16.06
CA VAL A 244 -0.91 -5.70 16.47
C VAL A 244 -2.20 -6.41 16.04
N CYS A 245 -2.08 -7.62 15.50
CA CYS A 245 -3.18 -8.57 15.43
C CYS A 245 -2.84 -9.87 16.17
N TYR A 246 -3.86 -10.63 16.56
CA TYR A 246 -3.71 -11.95 17.18
C TYR A 246 -4.33 -13.05 16.33
N ARG A 247 -3.81 -14.27 16.43
CA ARG A 247 -4.40 -15.48 15.86
C ARG A 247 -4.26 -16.65 16.84
N VAL A 248 -5.34 -17.40 17.01
CA VAL A 248 -5.38 -18.63 17.80
C VAL A 248 -5.24 -19.85 16.88
N GLU A 249 -4.47 -20.84 17.33
CA GLU A 249 -4.46 -22.22 16.83
C GLU A 249 -4.66 -23.18 18.00
N ASP A 250 -5.64 -24.07 17.88
CA ASP A 250 -5.83 -25.16 18.83
C ASP A 250 -4.67 -26.16 18.72
N THR A 251 -4.14 -26.62 19.85
CA THR A 251 -3.24 -27.79 19.82
C THR A 251 -4.04 -29.06 19.49
N LEU A 252 -3.38 -30.07 18.94
CA LEU A 252 -4.00 -31.34 18.57
C LEU A 252 -4.30 -32.23 19.80
N LYS A 253 -5.21 -31.75 20.66
CA LYS A 253 -5.72 -32.43 21.87
C LYS A 253 -4.65 -32.92 22.84
N ASP A 254 -3.66 -32.07 23.12
CA ASP A 254 -2.87 -32.25 24.34
C ASP A 254 -3.78 -32.17 25.57
N SER A 255 -3.54 -33.03 26.56
CA SER A 255 -4.51 -33.35 27.63
C SER A 255 -4.76 -32.22 28.64
N ASP A 256 -4.11 -31.07 28.48
CA ASP A 256 -4.06 -29.96 29.45
C ASP A 256 -4.91 -28.73 29.04
N GLY A 257 -5.57 -28.78 27.87
CA GLY A 257 -6.40 -27.66 27.36
C GLY A 257 -5.57 -26.43 26.97
N SER A 258 -4.37 -26.67 26.45
CA SER A 258 -3.43 -25.64 26.00
C SER A 258 -3.65 -25.25 24.54
N VAL A 259 -3.55 -23.96 24.27
CA VAL A 259 -3.85 -23.31 22.99
C VAL A 259 -2.65 -22.44 22.59
N LEU A 260 -2.32 -22.41 21.30
CA LEU A 260 -1.26 -21.56 20.76
C LEU A 260 -1.85 -20.22 20.33
N LEU A 261 -1.33 -19.13 20.90
CA LEU A 261 -1.68 -17.77 20.54
C LEU A 261 -0.47 -17.08 19.90
N TYR A 262 -0.65 -16.65 18.66
CA TYR A 262 0.30 -15.84 17.93
C TYR A 262 -0.11 -14.37 18.04
N LEU A 263 0.78 -13.52 18.51
CA LEU A 263 0.67 -12.07 18.38
C LEU A 263 1.64 -11.64 17.26
N MET A 264 1.13 -10.94 16.25
CA MET A 264 1.91 -10.45 15.12
C MET A 264 1.75 -8.93 15.00
N TRP A 265 2.84 -8.24 14.64
CA TRP A 265 2.82 -6.79 14.48
C TRP A 265 3.74 -6.33 13.37
N LYS A 266 3.44 -5.15 12.83
CA LYS A 266 4.26 -4.50 11.82
C LYS A 266 5.68 -4.25 12.36
N HIS A 267 6.68 -4.86 11.73
CA HIS A 267 8.07 -4.44 11.90
C HIS A 267 8.22 -3.04 11.29
N VAL A 268 8.71 -2.08 12.07
CA VAL A 268 8.93 -0.72 11.56
C VAL A 268 10.25 -0.71 10.82
N ASP A 269 10.21 -0.47 9.51
CA ASP A 269 11.38 -0.62 8.67
C ASP A 269 12.46 0.41 9.03
N LEU A 270 13.67 -0.08 9.27
CA LEU A 270 14.79 0.69 9.82
C LEU A 270 15.41 1.63 8.76
N THR A 271 15.06 1.44 7.49
CA THR A 271 15.52 2.25 6.35
C THR A 271 14.65 3.50 6.17
N GLY A 272 14.90 4.52 6.99
CA GLY A 272 14.37 5.88 6.79
C GLY A 272 13.47 6.42 7.90
N THR A 273 12.99 5.55 8.81
CA THR A 273 12.32 6.03 10.04
C THR A 273 13.39 6.48 11.05
N ARG A 274 13.32 7.75 11.50
CA ARG A 274 14.30 8.33 12.47
C ARG A 274 14.00 7.95 13.94
N VAL A 275 13.46 6.75 14.13
CA VAL A 275 13.06 6.16 15.41
C VAL A 275 13.48 4.71 15.41
N ARG A 276 14.58 4.39 16.11
CA ARG A 276 15.05 3.01 16.25
C ARG A 276 14.23 2.31 17.33
N ILE A 277 13.65 1.15 17.01
CA ILE A 277 13.03 0.25 18.00
C ILE A 277 14.06 -0.82 18.38
N HIS A 278 14.22 -1.08 19.68
CA HIS A 278 15.11 -2.13 20.19
C HIS A 278 14.38 -3.44 20.49
N GLY A 279 13.08 -3.37 20.77
CA GLY A 279 12.22 -4.53 20.94
C GLY A 279 10.80 -4.14 21.34
N TYR A 280 10.00 -5.15 21.66
CA TYR A 280 8.63 -5.05 22.10
C TYR A 280 8.46 -5.77 23.43
N GLN A 281 7.74 -5.18 24.36
CA GLN A 281 7.32 -5.84 25.60
C GLN A 281 5.88 -6.28 25.45
N VAL A 282 5.65 -7.60 25.55
CA VAL A 282 4.33 -8.21 25.57
C VAL A 282 4.00 -8.57 27.01
N SER A 283 2.96 -7.97 27.59
CA SER A 283 2.42 -8.41 28.89
C SER A 283 0.96 -8.84 28.76
N TYR A 284 0.61 -9.96 29.39
CA TYR A 284 -0.69 -10.60 29.28
C TYR A 284 -1.20 -11.10 30.63
N LYS A 285 -2.52 -11.18 30.76
CA LYS A 285 -3.22 -11.61 31.98
C LYS A 285 -4.52 -12.33 31.63
N LEU A 286 -4.84 -13.36 32.41
CA LEU A 286 -6.14 -14.03 32.38
C LEU A 286 -7.18 -13.18 33.12
N VAL A 287 -8.37 -13.04 32.57
CA VAL A 287 -9.47 -12.25 33.13
C VAL A 287 -10.59 -13.19 33.58
N LYS A 288 -10.75 -13.35 34.90
CA LYS A 288 -11.79 -14.20 35.50
C LYS A 288 -12.63 -13.38 36.46
N ASN A 289 -13.96 -13.36 36.25
CA ASN A 289 -14.93 -12.68 37.12
C ASN A 289 -14.53 -11.24 37.49
N GLN A 290 -14.08 -10.46 36.49
CA GLN A 290 -13.54 -9.09 36.62
C GLN A 290 -12.26 -8.94 37.45
N GLN A 291 -11.77 -9.98 38.13
CA GLN A 291 -10.45 -10.00 38.75
C GLN A 291 -9.38 -10.37 37.72
N ALA A 292 -8.27 -9.63 37.75
CA ALA A 292 -7.08 -9.93 36.97
C ALA A 292 -6.18 -10.87 37.76
N GLN A 293 -5.84 -12.03 37.18
CA GLN A 293 -4.79 -12.89 37.71
C GLN A 293 -3.40 -12.33 37.35
N ASP A 294 -2.33 -12.98 37.82
CA ASP A 294 -0.94 -12.60 37.61
C ASP A 294 -0.62 -12.17 36.17
N ARG A 295 0.13 -11.08 36.06
CA ARG A 295 0.54 -10.49 34.78
C ARG A 295 1.88 -11.05 34.35
N PHE A 296 1.86 -11.94 33.36
CA PHE A 296 3.05 -12.45 32.69
C PHE A 296 3.59 -11.40 31.73
N THR A 297 4.92 -11.28 31.63
CA THR A 297 5.60 -10.30 30.75
C THR A 297 6.79 -10.94 30.07
N GLN A 298 6.94 -10.72 28.76
CA GLN A 298 8.11 -11.13 27.97
C GLN A 298 8.58 -10.00 27.05
N ASN A 299 9.89 -9.93 26.81
CA ASN A 299 10.48 -9.01 25.84
C ASN A 299 10.82 -9.79 24.56
N VAL A 300 10.44 -9.26 23.40
CA VAL A 300 10.52 -9.92 22.08
C VAL A 300 11.11 -8.94 21.07
N THR A 301 12.13 -9.37 20.33
CA THR A 301 12.83 -8.56 19.32
C THR A 301 12.30 -8.75 17.89
N GLY A 302 11.59 -9.84 17.63
CA GLY A 302 10.97 -10.14 16.33
C GLY A 302 9.66 -9.38 16.06
N SER A 303 9.04 -9.68 14.92
CA SER A 303 7.71 -9.18 14.52
C SER A 303 6.54 -10.06 14.98
N MET A 304 6.82 -11.11 15.75
CA MET A 304 5.85 -12.09 16.24
C MET A 304 6.26 -12.61 17.62
N ALA A 305 5.28 -12.79 18.49
CA ALA A 305 5.40 -13.58 19.71
C ALA A 305 4.47 -14.81 19.64
N LEU A 306 4.99 -15.96 20.07
CA LEU A 306 4.19 -17.14 20.38
C LEU A 306 3.94 -17.16 21.90
N LEU A 307 2.71 -17.48 22.28
CA LEU A 307 2.26 -17.66 23.65
C LEU A 307 1.53 -19.00 23.76
N VAL A 308 1.91 -19.82 24.74
CA VAL A 308 1.18 -21.05 25.09
C VAL A 308 0.29 -20.71 26.28
N VAL A 309 -1.03 -20.80 26.10
CA VAL A 309 -2.03 -20.36 27.09
C VAL A 309 -3.11 -21.43 27.28
N LYS A 310 -3.66 -21.55 28.49
CA LYS A 310 -4.85 -22.39 28.71
C LYS A 310 -6.09 -21.70 28.17
N GLU A 311 -7.15 -22.44 27.84
CA GLU A 311 -8.42 -21.84 27.42
C GLU A 311 -8.95 -20.75 28.38
N GLY A 312 -9.42 -19.63 27.82
CA GLY A 312 -10.05 -18.55 28.59
C GLY A 312 -10.03 -17.18 27.88
N ASN A 313 -10.46 -16.16 28.63
CA ASN A 313 -10.46 -14.76 28.16
C ASN A 313 -9.23 -14.02 28.70
N TYR A 314 -8.40 -13.50 27.79
CA TYR A 314 -7.14 -12.83 28.11
C TYR A 314 -7.13 -11.40 27.62
N SER A 315 -6.41 -10.55 28.36
CA SER A 315 -6.06 -9.19 27.94
C SER A 315 -4.55 -9.10 27.69
N PHE A 316 -4.18 -8.52 26.55
CA PHE A 316 -2.81 -8.34 26.09
C PHE A 316 -2.47 -6.86 25.98
N THR A 317 -1.21 -6.57 26.24
CA THR A 317 -0.60 -5.25 26.05
C THR A 317 0.72 -5.44 25.33
N VAL A 318 0.96 -4.66 24.28
CA VAL A 318 2.24 -4.68 23.54
C VAL A 318 2.76 -3.26 23.41
N SER A 319 3.91 -2.96 24.00
CA SER A 319 4.60 -1.66 23.87
C SER A 319 5.93 -1.83 23.14
N ALA A 320 6.24 -0.93 22.21
CA ALA A 320 7.56 -0.85 21.62
C ALA A 320 8.51 -0.06 22.54
N PHE A 321 9.80 -0.40 22.59
CA PHE A 321 10.78 0.32 23.41
C PHE A 321 12.10 0.60 22.68
N ASN A 322 12.80 1.65 23.12
CA ASN A 322 14.13 2.04 22.68
C ASN A 322 14.96 2.59 23.86
N THR A 323 16.10 3.26 23.61
CA THR A 323 16.96 3.73 24.71
C THR A 323 16.36 4.88 25.52
N ALA A 324 15.40 5.61 24.95
CA ALA A 324 14.66 6.66 25.63
C ALA A 324 13.45 6.15 26.44
N GLY A 325 13.04 4.89 26.26
CA GLY A 325 12.03 4.23 27.08
C GLY A 325 10.95 3.49 26.29
N TYR A 326 9.81 3.28 26.95
CA TYR A 326 8.64 2.57 26.42
C TYR A 326 7.64 3.55 25.76
N GLY A 327 7.15 3.19 24.58
CA GLY A 327 6.02 3.85 23.94
C GLY A 327 4.66 3.40 24.51
N PRO A 328 3.54 4.00 24.05
CA PRO A 328 2.21 3.62 24.49
C PRO A 328 1.88 2.19 24.04
N ALA A 329 1.12 1.47 24.87
CA ALA A 329 0.77 0.08 24.61
C ALA A 329 -0.41 -0.04 23.62
N ALA A 330 -0.33 -1.01 22.72
CA ALA A 330 -1.49 -1.55 22.02
C ALA A 330 -2.25 -2.48 22.97
N HIS A 331 -3.57 -2.29 23.09
CA HIS A 331 -4.44 -3.10 23.95
C HIS A 331 -5.31 -4.03 23.11
N LEU A 332 -5.32 -5.31 23.46
CA LEU A 332 -6.14 -6.35 22.83
C LEU A 332 -6.84 -7.19 23.91
N SER A 333 -7.98 -7.76 23.57
CA SER A 333 -8.66 -8.78 24.36
C SER A 333 -9.13 -9.92 23.45
N THR A 334 -9.05 -11.16 23.94
CA THR A 334 -9.60 -12.30 23.21
C THR A 334 -10.10 -13.41 24.12
N ASP A 335 -11.17 -14.06 23.70
CA ASP A 335 -11.66 -15.32 24.23
C ASP A 335 -11.16 -16.43 23.28
N THR A 336 -10.40 -17.40 23.80
CA THR A 336 -9.90 -18.50 22.98
C THR A 336 -11.00 -19.48 22.57
N GLN A 337 -12.09 -19.60 23.34
CA GLN A 337 -13.14 -20.62 23.12
C GLN A 337 -14.17 -20.23 22.05
N ARG A 338 -14.24 -18.95 21.66
CA ARG A 338 -15.31 -18.42 20.79
C ARG A 338 -14.87 -18.04 19.38
N GLN A 339 -13.65 -18.41 18.97
CA GLN A 339 -13.09 -17.96 17.70
C GLN A 339 -13.47 -18.83 16.51
N ASN A 340 -14.17 -18.22 15.56
CA ASN A 340 -14.24 -18.70 14.19
C ASN A 340 -12.96 -18.30 13.45
N ALA A 341 -12.37 -19.21 12.68
CA ALA A 341 -11.25 -18.90 11.81
C ALA A 341 -11.71 -17.95 10.69
N LEU A 342 -11.20 -16.71 10.68
CA LEU A 342 -11.53 -15.75 9.63
C LEU A 342 -10.87 -16.14 8.29
N PRO A 343 -11.54 -15.88 7.15
CA PRO A 343 -11.15 -16.48 5.87
C PRO A 343 -9.78 -15.99 5.38
N PRO A 344 -9.03 -16.86 4.68
CA PRO A 344 -7.77 -16.50 4.05
C PRO A 344 -7.98 -15.65 2.79
N VAL A 345 -6.90 -15.03 2.30
CA VAL A 345 -6.83 -14.59 0.89
C VAL A 345 -7.00 -15.79 -0.04
N SER A 346 -7.50 -15.55 -1.26
CA SER A 346 -7.54 -16.56 -2.33
C SER A 346 -6.53 -16.23 -3.43
N SER A 347 -6.33 -17.15 -4.38
CA SER A 347 -5.60 -16.87 -5.62
C SER A 347 -4.14 -16.41 -5.39
N LEU A 348 -3.49 -16.87 -4.30
CA LEU A 348 -2.12 -16.47 -3.96
C LEU A 348 -1.12 -17.00 -4.99
N TRP A 349 -0.30 -16.12 -5.56
CA TRP A 349 0.75 -16.47 -6.50
C TRP A 349 2.02 -15.63 -6.31
N VAL A 350 3.16 -16.17 -6.74
CA VAL A 350 4.46 -15.49 -6.70
C VAL A 350 5.20 -15.67 -8.02
N SER A 351 5.61 -14.57 -8.64
CA SER A 351 6.45 -14.55 -9.84
C SER A 351 7.77 -13.81 -9.58
N SER A 352 8.81 -14.17 -10.33
CA SER A 352 10.04 -13.37 -10.39
C SER A 352 9.79 -12.09 -11.19
N SER A 353 10.33 -10.95 -10.73
CA SER A 353 10.34 -9.71 -11.51
C SER A 353 11.62 -9.50 -12.33
N LEU A 354 12.49 -10.52 -12.43
CA LEU A 354 13.68 -10.49 -13.28
C LEU A 354 13.31 -10.46 -14.79
N PRO A 355 14.08 -9.75 -15.64
CA PRO A 355 15.25 -8.93 -15.31
C PRO A 355 14.91 -7.51 -14.83
N VAL A 356 13.63 -7.11 -14.85
CA VAL A 356 13.18 -5.71 -14.63
C VAL A 356 13.53 -5.21 -13.22
N MET A 357 13.35 -6.04 -12.19
CA MET A 357 13.75 -5.75 -10.82
C MET A 357 14.27 -7.01 -10.12
N LYS A 358 15.16 -6.85 -9.14
CA LYS A 358 15.60 -7.95 -8.26
C LYS A 358 14.60 -8.15 -7.12
N GLY A 359 13.44 -8.72 -7.43
CA GLY A 359 12.42 -8.99 -6.43
C GLY A 359 11.45 -10.12 -6.79
N LEU A 360 10.56 -10.41 -5.84
CA LEU A 360 9.45 -11.34 -6.00
C LEU A 360 8.14 -10.55 -5.99
N LEU A 361 7.38 -10.63 -7.08
CA LEU A 361 6.03 -10.08 -7.18
C LEU A 361 5.07 -11.10 -6.56
N VAL A 362 4.50 -10.74 -5.42
CA VAL A 362 3.47 -11.51 -4.71
C VAL A 362 2.11 -10.94 -5.11
N GLN A 363 1.17 -11.78 -5.52
CA GLN A 363 -0.18 -11.39 -5.95
C GLN A 363 -1.23 -12.25 -5.23
N TRP A 364 -2.38 -11.68 -4.90
CA TRP A 364 -3.49 -12.38 -4.24
C TRP A 364 -4.83 -11.72 -4.57
N GLU A 365 -5.92 -12.42 -4.25
CA GLU A 365 -7.28 -11.90 -4.29
C GLU A 365 -7.82 -11.76 -2.86
N ASN A 366 -8.51 -10.66 -2.59
CA ASN A 366 -9.03 -10.40 -1.24
C ASN A 366 -10.19 -11.35 -0.87
N PRO A 367 -10.35 -11.69 0.42
CA PRO A 367 -11.50 -12.45 0.90
C PRO A 367 -12.81 -11.80 0.48
N LYS A 368 -13.72 -12.57 -0.13
CA LYS A 368 -15.01 -12.05 -0.61
C LYS A 368 -15.83 -11.53 0.57
N ALA A 369 -16.34 -10.31 0.44
CA ALA A 369 -17.16 -9.67 1.47
C ALA A 369 -18.44 -10.50 1.74
N LEU A 370 -18.57 -10.98 2.97
CA LEU A 370 -19.71 -11.75 3.45
C LEU A 370 -20.35 -10.97 4.62
N PRO A 371 -21.69 -10.87 4.74
CA PRO A 371 -22.31 -10.02 5.78
C PRO A 371 -21.95 -10.38 7.23
N SER A 372 -21.44 -11.58 7.47
CA SER A 372 -20.99 -12.08 8.78
C SER A 372 -19.49 -11.91 9.04
N VAL A 373 -18.72 -11.36 8.09
CA VAL A 373 -17.25 -11.23 8.18
C VAL A 373 -16.89 -9.73 8.16
N PRO A 374 -16.10 -9.23 9.13
CA PRO A 374 -15.66 -7.83 9.13
C PRO A 374 -14.80 -7.50 7.89
N PRO A 375 -14.67 -6.22 7.51
CA PRO A 375 -13.80 -5.83 6.41
C PRO A 375 -12.31 -6.05 6.75
N VAL A 376 -11.51 -6.37 5.74
CA VAL A 376 -10.04 -6.37 5.86
C VAL A 376 -9.57 -4.94 6.07
N SER A 377 -8.73 -4.74 7.09
CA SER A 377 -8.13 -3.45 7.45
C SER A 377 -6.79 -3.22 6.75
N HIS A 378 -5.92 -4.22 6.75
CA HIS A 378 -4.66 -4.27 6.02
C HIS A 378 -4.29 -5.75 5.75
N LEU A 379 -3.26 -6.00 4.95
CA LEU A 379 -2.66 -7.33 4.80
C LEU A 379 -1.22 -7.34 5.30
N ALA A 380 -0.85 -8.39 6.04
CA ALA A 380 0.52 -8.64 6.45
C ALA A 380 1.14 -9.72 5.54
N ILE A 381 2.33 -9.45 5.00
CA ILE A 381 3.10 -10.37 4.16
C ILE A 381 4.40 -10.66 4.89
N HIS A 382 4.58 -11.90 5.35
CA HIS A 382 5.79 -12.39 6.00
C HIS A 382 6.55 -13.33 5.06
N TRP A 383 7.88 -13.34 5.13
CA TRP A 383 8.70 -14.32 4.41
C TRP A 383 9.87 -14.79 5.27
N ARG A 384 10.13 -16.11 5.24
CA ARG A 384 11.25 -16.76 5.92
C ARG A 384 12.03 -17.61 4.93
N SER A 385 13.36 -17.61 5.01
CA SER A 385 14.18 -18.55 4.24
C SER A 385 13.88 -19.98 4.71
N GLU A 386 13.76 -20.94 3.78
CA GLU A 386 13.65 -22.36 4.13
C GLU A 386 14.99 -22.92 4.65
N THR A 387 16.13 -22.37 4.20
CA THR A 387 17.47 -22.77 4.64
C THR A 387 17.83 -22.16 6.01
N ARG A 388 17.32 -20.96 6.30
CA ARG A 388 17.64 -20.16 7.50
C ARG A 388 16.35 -19.62 8.16
N PRO A 389 15.53 -20.49 8.77
CA PRO A 389 14.19 -20.14 9.26
C PRO A 389 14.18 -19.14 10.43
N SER A 390 15.32 -18.92 11.10
CA SER A 390 15.49 -17.88 12.11
C SER A 390 15.41 -16.45 11.56
N THR A 391 15.59 -16.27 10.24
CA THR A 391 15.53 -14.95 9.58
C THR A 391 14.18 -14.77 8.89
N SER A 392 13.18 -14.34 9.65
CA SER A 392 11.90 -13.84 9.11
C SER A 392 11.96 -12.34 8.83
N ARG A 393 11.41 -11.91 7.70
CA ARG A 393 11.08 -10.51 7.39
C ARG A 393 9.58 -10.37 7.18
N GLY A 394 9.07 -9.14 7.25
CA GLY A 394 7.65 -8.86 7.06
C GLY A 394 7.37 -7.42 6.64
N THR A 395 6.28 -7.23 5.90
CA THR A 395 5.74 -5.93 5.50
C THR A 395 4.22 -5.92 5.57
N THR A 396 3.60 -4.75 5.46
CA THR A 396 2.15 -4.55 5.50
C THR A 396 1.69 -3.67 4.35
N VAL A 397 0.59 -4.02 3.70
CA VAL A 397 -0.03 -3.20 2.65
C VAL A 397 -1.50 -2.89 2.97
N GLY A 398 -2.05 -1.84 2.35
CA GLY A 398 -3.45 -1.46 2.56
C GLY A 398 -4.43 -2.53 2.05
N ASN A 399 -5.64 -2.54 2.59
CA ASN A 399 -6.68 -3.51 2.22
C ASN A 399 -7.03 -3.51 0.71
N PHE A 400 -6.96 -2.37 0.02
CA PHE A 400 -7.18 -2.30 -1.44
C PHE A 400 -6.02 -2.86 -2.28
N THR A 401 -4.89 -3.20 -1.68
CA THR A 401 -3.71 -3.71 -2.39
C THR A 401 -3.80 -5.22 -2.61
N THR A 402 -3.71 -5.65 -3.87
CA THR A 402 -3.77 -7.07 -4.31
C THR A 402 -2.41 -7.63 -4.76
N SER A 403 -1.35 -6.82 -4.71
CA SER A 403 0.02 -7.29 -4.99
C SER A 403 1.09 -6.43 -4.33
N THR A 404 2.27 -7.00 -4.08
CA THR A 404 3.44 -6.27 -3.59
C THR A 404 4.74 -6.88 -4.12
N VAL A 405 5.82 -6.11 -4.14
CA VAL A 405 7.15 -6.57 -4.57
C VAL A 405 8.06 -6.68 -3.36
N ILE A 406 8.47 -7.90 -3.04
CA ILE A 406 9.50 -8.15 -2.02
C ILE A 406 10.87 -7.93 -2.66
N GLN A 407 11.63 -6.98 -2.12
CA GLN A 407 12.99 -6.61 -2.55
C GLN A 407 14.06 -7.20 -1.61
N ASP A 408 15.33 -7.06 -1.98
CA ASP A 408 16.51 -7.54 -1.23
C ASP A 408 16.42 -9.03 -0.81
N VAL A 409 15.96 -9.84 -1.76
CA VAL A 409 15.85 -11.30 -1.70
C VAL A 409 17.18 -11.91 -2.19
N ASN A 410 17.72 -12.90 -1.47
CA ASN A 410 18.92 -13.61 -1.91
C ASN A 410 18.57 -14.52 -3.12
N PRO A 411 19.28 -14.44 -4.27
CA PRO A 411 19.00 -15.28 -5.42
C PRO A 411 19.10 -16.78 -5.17
N GLU A 412 19.95 -17.20 -4.21
CA GLU A 412 20.25 -18.61 -3.95
C GLU A 412 19.43 -19.24 -2.81
N ASP A 413 18.52 -18.49 -2.17
CA ASP A 413 17.61 -19.01 -1.14
C ASP A 413 16.20 -19.28 -1.69
N SER A 414 15.58 -20.37 -1.23
CA SER A 414 14.12 -20.50 -1.26
C SER A 414 13.50 -19.86 -0.01
N TYR A 415 12.33 -19.27 -0.19
CA TYR A 415 11.57 -18.58 0.84
C TYR A 415 10.14 -19.11 0.90
N LEU A 416 9.63 -19.35 2.10
CA LEU A 416 8.20 -19.50 2.31
C LEU A 416 7.61 -18.10 2.53
N ILE A 417 6.77 -17.66 1.59
CA ILE A 417 6.02 -16.40 1.66
C ILE A 417 4.63 -16.71 2.20
N THR A 418 4.20 -16.00 3.24
CA THR A 418 2.90 -16.15 3.89
C THR A 418 2.16 -14.82 3.88
N VAL A 419 0.90 -14.82 3.41
CA VAL A 419 0.00 -13.66 3.40
C VAL A 419 -1.14 -13.89 4.40
N PHE A 420 -1.37 -12.91 5.26
CA PHE A 420 -2.45 -12.88 6.24
C PHE A 420 -3.35 -11.65 5.97
N PRO A 421 -4.67 -11.82 5.73
CA PRO A 421 -5.62 -10.70 5.82
C PRO A 421 -5.84 -10.34 7.31
N VAL A 422 -5.83 -9.07 7.66
CA VAL A 422 -6.04 -8.62 9.06
C VAL A 422 -7.37 -7.91 9.21
N TYR A 423 -8.14 -8.33 10.21
CA TYR A 423 -9.51 -7.92 10.49
C TYR A 423 -9.57 -7.17 11.82
N HIS A 424 -9.33 -5.86 11.77
CA HIS A 424 -9.08 -4.99 12.93
C HIS A 424 -7.93 -5.49 13.83
N GLN A 425 -8.23 -6.39 14.78
CA GLN A 425 -7.28 -6.96 15.73
C GLN A 425 -7.09 -8.47 15.58
N GLN A 426 -7.87 -9.17 14.75
CA GLN A 426 -7.72 -10.61 14.52
C GLN A 426 -7.03 -10.85 13.17
N CYS A 427 -5.94 -11.61 13.16
CA CYS A 427 -5.32 -12.06 11.91
C CYS A 427 -6.13 -13.24 11.35
N GLY A 428 -6.52 -13.16 10.08
CA GLY A 428 -7.18 -14.25 9.37
C GLY A 428 -6.24 -15.42 9.07
N SER A 429 -6.82 -16.45 8.45
CA SER A 429 -6.09 -17.67 8.10
C SER A 429 -4.95 -17.37 7.10
N PRO A 430 -3.74 -17.92 7.29
CA PRO A 430 -2.64 -17.74 6.34
C PRO A 430 -2.89 -18.45 5.02
N GLN A 431 -2.45 -17.85 3.90
CA GLN A 431 -1.98 -18.61 2.74
C GLN A 431 -0.46 -18.58 2.69
N SER A 432 0.18 -19.71 2.39
CA SER A 432 1.64 -19.81 2.25
C SER A 432 2.04 -20.44 0.92
N LEU A 433 3.03 -19.86 0.24
CA LEU A 433 3.58 -20.38 -1.01
C LEU A 433 5.12 -20.34 -0.97
N PRO A 434 5.83 -21.45 -1.27
CA PRO A 434 7.28 -21.43 -1.42
C PRO A 434 7.67 -20.79 -2.75
N ALA A 435 8.72 -19.98 -2.76
CA ALA A 435 9.23 -19.28 -3.93
C ALA A 435 10.76 -19.12 -3.90
N SER A 436 11.39 -18.88 -5.05
CA SER A 436 12.79 -18.42 -5.16
C SER A 436 12.90 -17.29 -6.18
N LEU A 437 13.89 -16.41 -6.03
CA LEU A 437 14.06 -15.25 -6.92
C LEU A 437 14.30 -15.67 -8.39
N GLN A 438 15.00 -16.78 -8.61
CA GLN A 438 15.23 -17.33 -9.95
C GLN A 438 13.94 -17.92 -10.56
N GLN A 439 13.22 -18.76 -9.82
CA GLN A 439 12.17 -19.63 -10.38
C GLN A 439 10.74 -19.16 -10.13
N GLY A 440 10.51 -18.09 -9.36
CA GLY A 440 9.17 -17.71 -8.88
C GLY A 440 8.61 -18.75 -7.90
N ALA A 441 7.30 -19.01 -7.94
CA ALA A 441 6.65 -20.03 -7.13
C ALA A 441 7.23 -21.43 -7.39
N LEU A 442 7.59 -22.14 -6.32
CA LEU A 442 8.19 -23.47 -6.33
C LEU A 442 7.13 -24.59 -6.36
N VAL A 443 6.02 -24.37 -7.05
CA VAL A 443 4.94 -25.35 -7.23
C VAL A 443 4.61 -25.55 -8.71
N GLU A 444 4.25 -26.78 -9.09
CA GLU A 444 3.75 -27.11 -10.43
C GLU A 444 2.48 -27.96 -10.39
N ALA A 445 1.57 -27.70 -11.32
CA ALA A 445 0.32 -28.44 -11.47
C ALA A 445 0.58 -29.73 -12.24
N ALA A 446 0.54 -30.87 -11.55
CA ALA A 446 0.82 -32.18 -12.09
C ALA A 446 -0.43 -33.09 -12.08
N GLN A 447 -0.34 -34.23 -12.76
CA GLN A 447 -1.38 -35.26 -12.82
C GLN A 447 -2.79 -34.76 -13.19
N LEU A 448 -2.90 -33.76 -14.08
CA LEU A 448 -4.18 -33.27 -14.60
C LEU A 448 -5.00 -34.44 -15.18
N LYS A 449 -6.19 -34.65 -14.62
CA LYS A 449 -7.13 -35.73 -14.96
C LYS A 449 -8.54 -35.16 -15.17
N VAL A 450 -9.32 -35.86 -15.96
CA VAL A 450 -10.77 -35.60 -16.12
C VAL A 450 -11.49 -36.60 -15.23
N VAL A 451 -12.36 -36.11 -14.36
CA VAL A 451 -12.97 -36.90 -13.27
C VAL A 451 -14.49 -37.01 -13.37
N GLY A 452 -15.12 -36.14 -14.17
CA GLY A 452 -16.55 -36.15 -14.41
C GLY A 452 -16.88 -35.40 -15.69
N VAL A 453 -17.73 -35.97 -16.52
CA VAL A 453 -18.17 -35.38 -17.78
C VAL A 453 -19.69 -35.53 -17.88
N THR A 454 -20.38 -34.45 -18.21
CA THR A 454 -21.83 -34.44 -18.42
C THR A 454 -22.15 -34.04 -19.86
N LYS A 455 -23.41 -33.73 -20.15
CA LYS A 455 -23.86 -33.16 -21.42
C LYS A 455 -23.28 -31.76 -21.67
N THR A 456 -23.07 -30.97 -20.61
CA THR A 456 -22.74 -29.53 -20.71
C THR A 456 -21.59 -29.08 -19.81
N THR A 457 -20.98 -30.00 -19.05
CA THR A 457 -19.86 -29.70 -18.13
C THR A 457 -18.75 -30.75 -18.19
N VAL A 458 -17.52 -30.31 -17.90
CA VAL A 458 -16.33 -31.17 -17.76
C VAL A 458 -15.62 -30.76 -16.47
N LYS A 459 -15.52 -31.69 -15.51
CA LYS A 459 -14.78 -31.51 -14.25
C LYS A 459 -13.37 -32.09 -14.39
N VAL A 460 -12.38 -31.27 -14.04
CA VAL A 460 -10.95 -31.61 -14.07
C VAL A 460 -10.34 -31.45 -12.68
N GLU A 461 -9.35 -32.29 -12.39
CA GLU A 461 -8.62 -32.31 -11.11
C GLU A 461 -7.11 -32.44 -11.37
N TRP A 462 -6.30 -31.86 -10.49
CA TRP A 462 -4.84 -31.88 -10.56
C TRP A 462 -4.24 -31.86 -9.14
N VAL A 463 -2.94 -32.15 -9.05
CA VAL A 463 -2.19 -32.14 -7.79
C VAL A 463 -1.05 -31.14 -7.89
N TRP A 464 -0.94 -30.23 -6.91
CA TRP A 464 0.23 -29.36 -6.79
C TRP A 464 1.42 -30.15 -6.22
N GLN A 465 2.56 -30.11 -6.91
CA GLN A 465 3.81 -30.77 -6.50
C GLN A 465 4.93 -29.72 -6.41
N ARG A 466 6.00 -30.01 -5.65
CA ARG A 466 7.14 -29.08 -5.53
C ARG A 466 7.96 -29.09 -6.83
N LYS A 467 8.09 -27.91 -7.46
CA LYS A 467 8.78 -27.68 -8.73
C LYS A 467 10.26 -28.04 -8.59
N ALA A 468 10.75 -28.96 -9.42
CA ALA A 468 12.11 -29.51 -9.32
C ALA A 468 13.10 -29.01 -10.40
N GLY A 469 12.63 -28.23 -11.37
CA GLY A 469 13.42 -27.78 -12.53
C GLY A 469 13.69 -26.26 -12.55
N THR A 470 14.80 -25.87 -13.16
CA THR A 470 15.31 -24.49 -13.26
C THR A 470 14.52 -23.54 -14.17
N VAL A 471 13.40 -23.97 -14.74
CA VAL A 471 12.63 -23.19 -15.72
C VAL A 471 11.83 -22.07 -15.05
N THR A 472 11.99 -20.85 -15.53
CA THR A 472 11.47 -19.60 -14.94
C THR A 472 9.98 -19.34 -15.23
N GLU A 473 9.28 -20.29 -15.84
CA GLU A 473 7.91 -20.16 -16.33
C GLU A 473 6.87 -20.47 -15.23
N ASN A 474 5.82 -19.67 -15.17
CA ASN A 474 5.23 -19.28 -13.89
C ASN A 474 3.74 -18.86 -13.88
N ARG A 475 2.89 -19.22 -14.85
CA ARG A 475 1.42 -19.22 -14.66
C ARG A 475 0.72 -20.40 -15.35
N TYR A 476 0.27 -21.34 -14.53
CA TYR A 476 -0.55 -22.47 -14.94
C TYR A 476 -1.96 -22.04 -15.33
N ARG A 477 -2.40 -22.44 -16.52
CA ARG A 477 -3.76 -22.26 -17.03
C ARG A 477 -4.23 -23.55 -17.67
N VAL A 478 -5.53 -23.83 -17.62
CA VAL A 478 -6.13 -24.92 -18.39
C VAL A 478 -7.05 -24.31 -19.43
N MET A 479 -6.83 -24.67 -20.68
CA MET A 479 -7.63 -24.23 -21.82
C MET A 479 -8.37 -25.43 -22.40
N LEU A 480 -9.70 -25.38 -22.36
CA LEU A 480 -10.54 -26.29 -23.15
C LEU A 480 -10.72 -25.67 -24.54
N ARG A 481 -10.35 -26.40 -25.60
CA ARG A 481 -10.39 -25.94 -27.00
C ARG A 481 -11.17 -26.90 -27.89
N ARG A 482 -11.99 -26.34 -28.78
CA ARG A 482 -12.56 -26.98 -29.96
C ARG A 482 -12.47 -25.99 -31.11
N ASP A 483 -11.59 -26.24 -32.08
CA ASP A 483 -11.37 -25.38 -33.25
C ASP A 483 -11.05 -23.90 -32.88
N SER A 484 -12.05 -23.02 -33.02
CA SER A 484 -12.08 -21.60 -32.64
C SER A 484 -12.66 -21.35 -31.24
N GLU A 485 -13.51 -22.24 -30.72
CA GLU A 485 -14.10 -22.17 -29.38
C GLU A 485 -13.03 -22.49 -28.34
N ARG A 486 -12.79 -21.55 -27.40
CA ARG A 486 -11.74 -21.65 -26.37
C ARG A 486 -12.23 -21.08 -25.05
N GLN A 487 -12.14 -21.87 -23.99
CA GLN A 487 -12.40 -21.45 -22.62
C GLN A 487 -11.12 -21.67 -21.79
N THR A 488 -10.54 -20.59 -21.26
CA THR A 488 -9.25 -20.63 -20.53
C THR A 488 -9.43 -20.14 -19.12
N LEU A 489 -8.97 -20.91 -18.14
CA LEU A 489 -9.07 -20.60 -16.71
C LEU A 489 -7.68 -20.72 -16.06
N SER A 490 -7.37 -19.85 -15.11
CA SER A 490 -6.09 -19.91 -14.35
C SER A 490 -6.20 -20.92 -13.21
N LEU A 491 -5.13 -21.67 -12.98
CA LEU A 491 -5.03 -22.55 -11.81
C LEU A 491 -4.33 -21.80 -10.68
N TRP A 492 -4.79 -22.00 -9.44
CA TRP A 492 -4.24 -21.36 -8.25
C TRP A 492 -3.89 -22.41 -7.17
N PRO A 493 -2.88 -22.18 -6.31
CA PRO A 493 -2.43 -23.14 -5.29
C PRO A 493 -3.48 -23.56 -4.26
N ASP A 494 -4.46 -22.70 -4.00
CA ASP A 494 -5.63 -22.94 -3.14
C ASP A 494 -6.71 -23.81 -3.81
N GLN A 495 -6.50 -24.26 -5.05
CA GLN A 495 -7.46 -25.01 -5.86
C GLN A 495 -6.84 -26.31 -6.41
N TRP A 496 -7.62 -27.39 -6.43
CA TRP A 496 -7.23 -28.71 -6.95
C TRP A 496 -8.26 -29.33 -7.92
N GLN A 497 -9.43 -28.69 -8.05
CA GLN A 497 -10.54 -29.09 -8.92
C GLN A 497 -11.13 -27.86 -9.62
N LEU A 498 -11.62 -28.04 -10.85
CA LEU A 498 -12.29 -26.99 -11.61
C LEU A 498 -13.33 -27.60 -12.57
N THR A 499 -14.40 -26.86 -12.87
CA THR A 499 -15.47 -27.31 -13.78
C THR A 499 -15.63 -26.33 -14.94
N PHE A 500 -15.42 -26.81 -16.16
CA PHE A 500 -15.86 -26.14 -17.39
C PHE A 500 -17.37 -26.32 -17.56
N ILE A 501 -18.07 -25.28 -17.99
CA ILE A 501 -19.53 -25.20 -18.06
C ILE A 501 -20.00 -24.59 -19.39
N ASN A 502 -21.28 -24.79 -19.73
CA ASN A 502 -21.92 -24.33 -20.97
C ASN A 502 -21.33 -24.95 -22.25
N LEU A 503 -20.82 -26.19 -22.13
CA LEU A 503 -20.30 -26.98 -23.24
C LEU A 503 -21.44 -27.58 -24.08
N LYS A 504 -21.19 -27.87 -25.36
CA LYS A 504 -22.18 -28.52 -26.23
C LYS A 504 -22.17 -30.05 -26.03
N PRO A 505 -23.33 -30.73 -25.99
CA PRO A 505 -23.42 -32.20 -25.86
C PRO A 505 -22.78 -32.97 -27.01
N ASN A 506 -22.49 -34.27 -26.78
CA ASN A 506 -21.90 -35.21 -27.75
C ASN A 506 -20.80 -34.61 -28.64
N THR A 507 -19.86 -33.83 -28.08
CA THR A 507 -18.72 -33.34 -28.86
C THR A 507 -17.40 -33.49 -28.14
N GLU A 508 -16.35 -33.65 -28.94
CA GLU A 508 -14.97 -33.68 -28.52
C GLU A 508 -14.41 -32.28 -28.30
N TYR A 509 -13.58 -32.15 -27.27
CA TYR A 509 -12.79 -31.01 -26.89
C TYR A 509 -11.36 -31.48 -26.55
N SER A 510 -10.36 -30.66 -26.86
CA SER A 510 -8.99 -30.84 -26.36
C SER A 510 -8.80 -30.02 -25.08
N LEU A 511 -8.52 -30.69 -23.97
CA LEU A 511 -8.10 -30.06 -22.72
C LEU A 511 -6.58 -29.87 -22.74
N LEU A 512 -6.13 -28.63 -22.57
CA LEU A 512 -4.73 -28.22 -22.75
C LEU A 512 -4.18 -27.63 -21.44
N LEU A 513 -3.14 -28.23 -20.88
CA LEU A 513 -2.39 -27.62 -19.77
C LEU A 513 -1.37 -26.64 -20.33
N LEU A 514 -1.59 -25.35 -20.06
CA LEU A 514 -0.73 -24.25 -20.48
C LEU A 514 0.16 -23.79 -19.34
N VAL A 515 1.44 -23.58 -19.64
CA VAL A 515 2.41 -22.87 -18.80
C VAL A 515 2.96 -21.74 -19.67
N ASP A 516 2.70 -20.48 -19.29
CA ASP A 516 3.17 -19.28 -20.02
C ASP A 516 2.91 -19.29 -21.54
N ASN A 517 1.75 -19.86 -21.93
CA ASN A 517 1.26 -20.11 -23.29
C ASN A 517 1.89 -21.31 -24.01
N ALA A 518 2.95 -21.93 -23.51
CA ALA A 518 3.42 -23.23 -23.97
C ALA A 518 2.45 -24.34 -23.52
N THR A 519 2.17 -25.31 -24.39
CA THR A 519 1.31 -26.47 -24.07
C THR A 519 2.18 -27.61 -23.55
N ARG A 520 1.93 -28.08 -22.31
CA ARG A 520 2.58 -29.29 -21.76
C ARG A 520 1.80 -30.57 -22.08
N ASN A 521 0.52 -30.61 -21.70
CA ASN A 521 -0.32 -31.81 -21.84
C ASN A 521 -1.54 -31.53 -22.72
N ILE A 522 -1.96 -32.53 -23.50
CA ILE A 522 -3.19 -32.56 -24.30
C ILE A 522 -4.00 -33.79 -23.88
N ILE A 523 -5.26 -33.60 -23.48
CA ILE A 523 -6.18 -34.69 -23.09
C ILE A 523 -7.47 -34.52 -23.91
N PRO A 524 -7.86 -35.48 -24.78
CA PRO A 524 -9.13 -35.44 -25.47
C PRO A 524 -10.28 -35.76 -24.50
N VAL A 525 -11.39 -35.02 -24.61
CA VAL A 525 -12.57 -35.15 -23.75
C VAL A 525 -13.83 -35.04 -24.58
N LYS A 526 -14.70 -36.05 -24.53
CA LYS A 526 -15.99 -36.03 -25.25
C LYS A 526 -17.16 -35.84 -24.28
N THR A 527 -17.97 -34.80 -24.47
CA THR A 527 -19.18 -34.57 -23.66
C THR A 527 -20.23 -35.66 -23.89
N SER A 528 -21.03 -35.95 -22.86
CA SER A 528 -21.98 -37.06 -22.88
C SER A 528 -23.07 -36.88 -23.93
N VAL A 529 -23.54 -38.01 -24.47
CA VAL A 529 -24.82 -38.11 -25.20
C VAL A 529 -25.96 -38.09 -24.18
N ASP A 530 -27.17 -37.74 -24.62
CA ASP A 530 -28.38 -38.01 -23.87
C ASP A 530 -28.95 -39.37 -24.29
N GLU A 531 -28.85 -40.38 -23.43
CA GLU A 531 -29.44 -41.71 -23.69
C GLU A 531 -30.95 -41.76 -23.35
N VAL A 532 -31.43 -40.81 -22.56
CA VAL A 532 -32.83 -40.75 -22.10
C VAL A 532 -33.86 -40.74 -23.25
N PRO A 533 -33.68 -39.98 -24.35
CA PRO A 533 -34.65 -39.96 -25.45
C PRO A 533 -34.81 -41.32 -26.15
N ALA A 534 -33.74 -42.12 -26.25
CA ALA A 534 -33.79 -43.42 -26.90
C ALA A 534 -34.59 -44.43 -26.06
N VAL A 535 -34.32 -44.51 -24.76
CA VAL A 535 -35.06 -45.40 -23.85
C VAL A 535 -36.51 -44.93 -23.67
N ALA A 536 -36.73 -43.63 -23.54
CA ALA A 536 -38.07 -43.04 -23.35
C ALA A 536 -38.98 -43.15 -24.59
N THR A 537 -38.43 -43.32 -25.79
CA THR A 537 -39.22 -43.60 -27.01
C THR A 537 -39.35 -45.09 -27.29
N ALA A 538 -38.30 -45.89 -27.10
CA ALA A 538 -38.35 -47.33 -27.31
C ALA A 538 -39.31 -48.05 -26.35
N THR A 539 -39.35 -47.65 -25.07
CA THR A 539 -40.19 -48.31 -24.05
C THR A 539 -41.69 -48.24 -24.36
N PRO A 540 -42.31 -47.07 -24.63
CA PRO A 540 -43.73 -47.00 -24.98
C PRO A 540 -44.04 -47.64 -26.34
N LEU A 541 -43.13 -47.59 -27.32
CA LEU A 541 -43.31 -48.28 -28.60
C LEU A 541 -43.33 -49.81 -28.42
N LEU A 542 -42.45 -50.35 -27.58
CA LEU A 542 -42.37 -51.78 -27.31
C LEU A 542 -43.56 -52.28 -26.48
N LEU A 543 -44.06 -51.47 -25.54
CA LEU A 543 -45.32 -51.72 -24.83
C LEU A 543 -46.53 -51.69 -25.78
N LEU A 544 -46.59 -50.74 -26.72
CA LEU A 544 -47.68 -50.65 -27.70
C LEU A 544 -47.66 -51.81 -28.71
N ALA A 545 -46.47 -52.27 -29.12
CA ALA A 545 -46.34 -53.48 -29.92
C ALA A 545 -46.84 -54.73 -29.14
N LEU A 546 -46.54 -54.82 -27.85
CA LEU A 546 -47.03 -55.88 -26.96
C LEU A 546 -48.55 -55.87 -26.82
N THR A 547 -49.19 -54.71 -26.59
CA THR A 547 -50.66 -54.66 -26.48
C THR A 547 -51.35 -54.98 -27.80
N VAL A 548 -50.85 -54.50 -28.94
CA VAL A 548 -51.36 -54.87 -30.27
C VAL A 548 -51.22 -56.37 -30.54
N PHE A 549 -50.10 -57.00 -30.15
CA PHE A 549 -49.90 -58.44 -30.28
C PHE A 549 -50.87 -59.25 -29.41
N ILE A 550 -51.09 -58.83 -28.16
CA ILE A 550 -52.06 -59.45 -27.25
C ILE A 550 -53.49 -59.31 -27.81
N ILE A 551 -53.86 -58.13 -28.32
CA ILE A 551 -55.16 -57.88 -28.95
C ILE A 551 -55.34 -58.75 -30.22
N SER A 552 -54.27 -58.97 -31.01
CA SER A 552 -54.28 -59.86 -32.18
C SER A 552 -54.54 -61.32 -31.80
N ILE A 553 -53.89 -61.82 -30.73
CA ILE A 553 -54.15 -63.17 -30.20
C ILE A 553 -55.58 -63.28 -29.66
N LEU A 554 -56.03 -62.32 -28.85
CA LEU A 554 -57.37 -62.33 -28.24
C LEU A 554 -58.47 -62.27 -29.32
N SER A 555 -58.38 -61.34 -30.27
CA SER A 555 -59.32 -61.26 -31.40
C SER A 555 -59.34 -62.55 -32.23
N ARG A 556 -58.19 -63.19 -32.49
CA ARG A 556 -58.13 -64.50 -33.15
C ARG A 556 -58.84 -65.59 -32.35
N THR A 557 -58.76 -65.58 -31.01
CA THR A 557 -59.52 -66.51 -30.17
C THR A 557 -61.03 -66.22 -30.16
N VAL A 558 -61.43 -64.94 -30.11
CA VAL A 558 -62.84 -64.52 -30.15
C VAL A 558 -63.48 -64.86 -31.50
N TYR A 559 -62.82 -64.57 -32.62
CA TYR A 559 -63.28 -64.97 -33.96
C TYR A 559 -63.49 -66.49 -34.07
N LYS A 560 -62.57 -67.29 -33.50
CA LYS A 560 -62.70 -68.75 -33.50
C LYS A 560 -63.93 -69.22 -32.70
N TRP A 561 -64.21 -68.60 -31.56
CA TRP A 561 -65.41 -68.90 -30.77
C TRP A 561 -66.72 -68.46 -31.45
N TYR A 562 -66.73 -67.29 -32.11
CA TYR A 562 -67.93 -66.75 -32.75
C TYR A 562 -68.35 -67.50 -34.02
N PHE A 563 -67.39 -67.93 -34.85
CA PHE A 563 -67.69 -68.64 -36.11
C PHE A 563 -67.68 -70.17 -35.98
N PHE A 564 -67.06 -70.73 -34.93
CA PHE A 564 -67.03 -72.17 -34.66
C PHE A 564 -67.28 -72.47 -33.17
N PRO A 565 -68.53 -72.27 -32.67
CA PRO A 565 -68.92 -72.80 -31.38
C PRO A 565 -68.74 -74.34 -31.36
N PRO A 566 -68.32 -74.94 -30.23
CA PRO A 566 -68.07 -76.37 -30.16
C PRO A 566 -69.38 -77.17 -30.30
N LEU A 567 -69.50 -77.94 -31.39
CA LEU A 567 -70.60 -78.89 -31.60
C LEU A 567 -70.64 -79.91 -30.44
N PRO A 568 -71.76 -80.05 -29.70
CA PRO A 568 -71.87 -81.04 -28.63
C PRO A 568 -71.73 -82.45 -29.18
N SER A 569 -70.74 -83.21 -28.69
CA SER A 569 -70.57 -84.60 -29.13
C SER A 569 -71.72 -85.48 -28.62
N PRO A 570 -72.39 -86.29 -29.46
CA PRO A 570 -73.57 -87.07 -29.06
C PRO A 570 -73.28 -88.12 -27.97
N ARG A 571 -71.99 -88.47 -27.77
CA ARG A 571 -71.50 -89.30 -26.65
C ARG A 571 -71.80 -88.74 -25.24
N GLY A 572 -72.08 -87.45 -25.11
CA GLY A 572 -72.41 -86.79 -23.84
C GLY A 572 -73.91 -86.58 -23.58
N SER A 573 -74.78 -87.05 -24.47
CA SER A 573 -76.24 -86.93 -24.31
C SER A 573 -76.81 -88.18 -23.61
N THR A 574 -77.73 -87.97 -22.65
CA THR A 574 -78.48 -89.05 -22.00
C THR A 574 -79.26 -89.91 -23.01
N THR A 575 -79.81 -89.30 -24.07
CA THR A 575 -80.45 -90.03 -25.18
C THR A 575 -79.46 -90.89 -25.97
N GLY A 576 -78.21 -90.43 -26.11
CA GLY A 576 -77.13 -91.16 -26.78
C GLY A 576 -76.58 -92.33 -25.95
N GLN A 577 -76.62 -92.22 -24.61
CA GLN A 577 -76.30 -93.33 -23.71
C GLN A 577 -77.43 -94.38 -23.69
N TRP A 578 -78.70 -93.95 -23.70
CA TRP A 578 -79.85 -94.87 -23.74
C TRP A 578 -79.87 -95.75 -24.99
N LEU A 579 -79.47 -95.20 -26.15
CA LEU A 579 -79.42 -95.95 -27.42
C LEU A 579 -78.26 -96.97 -27.51
N MET A 580 -77.41 -97.08 -26.49
CA MET A 580 -76.18 -97.89 -26.50
C MET A 580 -76.12 -98.93 -25.36
N ASP A 581 -77.20 -99.11 -24.58
CA ASP A 581 -77.30 -100.18 -23.57
C ASP A 581 -77.83 -101.49 -24.21
N PRO A 582 -77.07 -102.60 -24.16
CA PRO A 582 -77.51 -103.87 -24.74
C PRO A 582 -78.58 -104.63 -23.92
N ASN A 583 -78.99 -104.15 -22.73
CA ASN A 583 -79.80 -104.94 -21.78
C ASN A 583 -81.32 -104.73 -21.86
N HIS A 584 -81.89 -104.50 -23.04
CA HIS A 584 -83.35 -104.35 -23.23
C HIS A 584 -84.01 -105.48 -24.04
N HIS A 585 -83.49 -106.71 -23.92
CA HIS A 585 -84.18 -107.92 -24.38
C HIS A 585 -85.31 -108.38 -23.42
N LYS A 586 -86.49 -107.74 -23.50
CA LYS A 586 -87.81 -108.37 -23.22
C LYS A 586 -89.00 -107.47 -23.57
N THR A 587 -89.78 -107.92 -24.56
CA THR A 587 -91.24 -107.72 -24.75
C THR A 587 -91.88 -106.39 -24.32
N ALA A 588 -92.23 -105.56 -25.32
CA ALA A 588 -93.64 -105.29 -25.64
C ALA A 588 -93.76 -104.67 -27.06
N GLU A 589 -94.86 -104.94 -27.76
CA GLU A 589 -95.15 -104.37 -29.08
C GLU A 589 -95.71 -102.95 -28.95
N ARG A 590 -95.22 -102.01 -29.77
CA ARG A 590 -96.02 -100.89 -30.30
C ARG A 590 -95.28 -100.17 -31.42
N ASN A 591 -95.89 -100.14 -32.60
CA ASN A 591 -95.47 -99.25 -33.68
C ASN A 591 -95.83 -97.80 -33.29
N ILE A 592 -94.83 -96.92 -33.20
CA ILE A 592 -95.03 -95.49 -32.90
C ILE A 592 -94.24 -94.68 -33.92
N LEU A 593 -94.87 -94.47 -35.09
CA LEU A 593 -94.83 -93.30 -35.98
C LEU A 593 -95.29 -93.73 -37.38
N HIS A 594 -96.29 -93.05 -37.93
CA HIS A 594 -96.69 -93.20 -39.33
C HIS A 594 -95.83 -92.28 -40.20
N VAL A 595 -95.59 -92.70 -41.46
CA VAL A 595 -94.79 -91.92 -42.43
C VAL A 595 -95.63 -90.83 -43.12
N GLU A 596 -96.84 -90.61 -42.64
CA GLU A 596 -97.86 -89.71 -43.23
C GLU A 596 -97.90 -88.34 -42.54
N ASP A 597 -97.29 -88.19 -41.35
CA ASP A 597 -97.27 -86.94 -40.55
C ASP A 597 -96.25 -85.87 -41.04
N PHE A 598 -95.54 -86.11 -42.15
CA PHE A 598 -94.47 -85.23 -42.65
C PHE A 598 -94.58 -84.93 -44.15
N GLN A 599 -95.69 -84.31 -44.58
CA GLN A 599 -95.82 -83.72 -45.92
C GLN A 599 -96.39 -82.29 -45.88
N VAL A 600 -95.86 -81.43 -46.76
CA VAL A 600 -96.27 -80.03 -47.09
C VAL A 600 -96.28 -79.03 -45.90
N THR A 601 -96.18 -77.70 -46.07
CA THR A 601 -96.30 -76.82 -47.25
C THR A 601 -95.15 -75.81 -47.40
N ASP A 602 -94.89 -75.35 -48.64
CA ASP A 602 -94.24 -74.05 -48.90
C ASP A 602 -95.01 -72.87 -48.28
N GLY A 603 -94.30 -71.79 -47.95
CA GLY A 603 -94.88 -70.56 -47.41
C GLY A 603 -94.18 -69.30 -47.94
N LEU A 604 -94.79 -68.64 -48.94
CA LEU A 604 -94.33 -67.38 -49.51
C LEU A 604 -94.67 -66.20 -48.58
N GLY A 605 -93.74 -65.25 -48.35
CA GLY A 605 -93.87 -64.29 -47.23
C GLY A 605 -93.21 -62.90 -47.36
N GLU A 606 -93.20 -62.32 -48.57
CA GLU A 606 -93.07 -60.88 -48.90
C GLU A 606 -91.89 -60.01 -48.35
N ASN A 607 -91.73 -58.81 -48.91
CA ASN A 607 -90.57 -57.93 -48.75
C ASN A 607 -90.91 -56.63 -47.99
N GLY A 608 -89.93 -56.08 -47.25
CA GLY A 608 -90.01 -54.75 -46.63
C GLY A 608 -88.90 -53.79 -47.12
N LEU A 609 -89.29 -52.71 -47.81
CA LEU A 609 -88.45 -51.53 -48.12
C LEU A 609 -88.95 -50.32 -47.32
N ILE A 610 -88.40 -49.10 -47.58
CA ILE A 610 -88.72 -47.75 -47.01
C ILE A 610 -87.76 -47.32 -45.87
N MET A 611 -87.16 -46.11 -45.85
CA MET A 611 -87.06 -45.00 -46.84
C MET A 611 -85.82 -44.10 -46.54
N ILE A 612 -85.52 -43.16 -47.44
CA ILE A 612 -84.51 -42.08 -47.27
C ILE A 612 -85.22 -40.73 -47.06
N GLY A 613 -84.64 -39.82 -46.26
CA GLY A 613 -85.11 -38.43 -46.07
C GLY A 613 -83.93 -37.45 -45.89
N PRO A 614 -83.92 -36.23 -46.51
CA PRO A 614 -82.69 -35.42 -46.62
C PRO A 614 -82.71 -34.02 -45.95
N ASN A 615 -81.53 -33.39 -45.94
CA ASN A 615 -81.17 -31.97 -45.79
C ASN A 615 -82.28 -30.89 -45.65
N PHE A 616 -82.04 -29.91 -44.77
CA PHE A 616 -82.17 -28.48 -45.15
C PHE A 616 -81.13 -27.60 -44.43
N LYS A 617 -80.92 -26.38 -44.96
CA LYS A 617 -79.83 -25.44 -44.60
C LYS A 617 -80.33 -23.98 -44.67
N SER A 618 -80.27 -23.22 -43.57
CA SER A 618 -80.54 -21.77 -43.51
C SER A 618 -80.23 -21.22 -42.10
N SER A 619 -80.01 -19.92 -41.84
CA SER A 619 -79.01 -18.95 -42.36
C SER A 619 -79.09 -17.61 -41.57
N TYR A 620 -78.09 -16.72 -41.72
CA TYR A 620 -78.06 -15.28 -41.31
C TYR A 620 -78.18 -14.95 -39.78
N VAL A 621 -77.12 -14.38 -39.17
CA VAL A 621 -76.85 -12.93 -38.91
C VAL A 621 -77.67 -12.39 -37.72
N GLU A 622 -77.10 -12.13 -36.53
CA GLU A 622 -76.02 -11.18 -36.13
C GLU A 622 -76.59 -9.83 -35.62
N ASP A 623 -76.45 -9.55 -34.31
CA ASP A 623 -76.06 -8.22 -33.78
C ASP A 623 -75.62 -8.32 -32.28
N ARG A 624 -75.23 -7.18 -31.70
CA ARG A 624 -74.76 -6.88 -30.33
C ARG A 624 -75.88 -7.07 -29.26
N ASN A 625 -75.68 -6.95 -27.94
CA ASN A 625 -74.73 -6.12 -27.17
C ASN A 625 -74.62 -6.54 -25.67
N GLU A 626 -73.69 -5.89 -24.95
CA GLU A 626 -73.70 -5.55 -23.51
C GLU A 626 -73.85 -6.61 -22.38
N ASN A 627 -72.78 -6.67 -21.58
CA ASN A 627 -72.69 -6.90 -20.13
C ASN A 627 -73.99 -7.05 -19.32
N ASN A 628 -74.09 -8.15 -18.55
CA ASN A 628 -74.17 -8.10 -17.07
C ASN A 628 -74.03 -9.49 -16.43
N ALA A 629 -73.15 -9.60 -15.43
CA ALA A 629 -73.19 -10.66 -14.40
C ALA A 629 -73.61 -10.00 -13.07
N PRO A 630 -74.20 -10.74 -12.10
CA PRO A 630 -73.33 -11.24 -11.02
C PRO A 630 -73.83 -12.47 -10.19
N LEU A 631 -72.89 -13.08 -9.42
CA LEU A 631 -73.09 -13.88 -8.18
C LEU A 631 -73.82 -15.25 -8.31
N SER A 632 -73.64 -16.26 -7.45
CA SER A 632 -72.84 -16.48 -6.21
C SER A 632 -72.44 -17.98 -6.16
N ILE A 633 -71.25 -18.44 -5.72
CA ILE A 633 -70.59 -18.35 -4.38
C ILE A 633 -71.44 -19.10 -3.30
N SER A 634 -70.98 -20.11 -2.55
CA SER A 634 -69.69 -20.31 -1.85
C SER A 634 -69.47 -21.77 -1.35
N GLN A 635 -68.24 -22.11 -0.94
CA GLN A 635 -67.79 -22.80 0.30
C GLN A 635 -66.27 -23.14 0.14
N LEU A 636 -65.35 -23.02 1.11
CA LEU A 636 -65.40 -22.55 2.50
C LEU A 636 -64.03 -21.96 2.97
N SER A 637 -64.06 -20.75 3.57
CA SER A 637 -63.35 -20.21 4.77
C SER A 637 -61.95 -20.71 5.20
N THR A 638 -60.97 -19.89 5.64
CA THR A 638 -60.95 -18.88 6.74
C THR A 638 -59.81 -17.85 6.53
N LYS A 639 -59.94 -16.51 6.70
CA LYS A 639 -60.03 -15.62 7.90
C LYS A 639 -58.74 -15.51 8.78
N PRO A 640 -58.39 -14.34 9.39
CA PRO A 640 -58.77 -12.93 9.11
C PRO A 640 -57.65 -11.83 9.26
N SER A 641 -57.88 -10.62 8.71
CA SER A 641 -57.54 -9.26 9.26
C SER A 641 -56.07 -8.79 9.50
N ALA A 642 -55.72 -7.49 9.41
CA ALA A 642 -56.39 -6.28 8.86
C ALA A 642 -55.48 -5.00 8.89
N LEU A 643 -55.80 -4.02 8.02
CA LEU A 643 -55.65 -2.53 8.17
C LEU A 643 -54.23 -1.92 8.36
N GLU A 644 -53.87 -0.68 7.97
CA GLU A 644 -54.40 0.44 7.12
C GLU A 644 -53.17 1.37 6.82
N VAL A 645 -53.11 2.53 6.10
CA VAL A 645 -54.01 3.56 5.53
C VAL A 645 -53.38 4.15 4.23
N ASP A 646 -54.12 5.03 3.53
CA ASP A 646 -53.70 6.01 2.48
C ASP A 646 -52.79 7.17 3.04
N THR A 647 -52.31 8.20 2.32
CA THR A 647 -52.83 8.90 1.11
C THR A 647 -51.75 9.64 0.27
N ASP A 648 -52.13 9.96 -0.98
CA ASP A 648 -51.96 11.24 -1.71
C ASP A 648 -50.78 11.55 -2.69
N TYR A 649 -51.23 12.12 -3.82
CA TYR A 649 -50.59 13.06 -4.77
C TYR A 649 -49.58 12.63 -5.87
N ILE A 650 -49.67 13.40 -6.96
CA ILE A 650 -48.99 13.34 -8.28
C ILE A 650 -48.00 14.55 -8.38
N PRO A 651 -47.04 14.72 -9.33
CA PRO A 651 -47.17 14.39 -10.77
C PRO A 651 -45.89 14.12 -11.63
N VAL A 652 -46.10 13.96 -12.95
CA VAL A 652 -45.17 14.15 -14.11
C VAL A 652 -43.99 13.17 -14.30
N ALA A 653 -43.76 12.78 -15.56
CA ALA A 653 -42.61 12.03 -16.06
C ALA A 653 -41.71 12.89 -17.00
N PRO A 654 -40.40 12.57 -17.16
CA PRO A 654 -39.54 13.15 -18.20
C PRO A 654 -39.44 12.25 -19.45
N VAL A 655 -39.15 12.86 -20.60
CA VAL A 655 -38.98 12.20 -21.91
C VAL A 655 -37.50 11.98 -22.24
N THR A 656 -37.23 10.95 -23.05
CA THR A 656 -35.94 10.54 -23.60
C THR A 656 -35.11 11.68 -24.22
N THR A 657 -33.79 11.60 -24.10
CA THR A 657 -32.84 12.12 -25.11
C THR A 657 -31.58 11.24 -25.15
N GLU A 658 -31.01 11.06 -26.34
CA GLU A 658 -29.92 10.12 -26.61
C GLU A 658 -28.53 10.69 -26.27
N HIS A 659 -27.51 9.82 -26.14
CA HIS A 659 -26.09 10.20 -26.11
C HIS A 659 -25.28 9.23 -27.01
N PRO A 660 -24.42 9.72 -27.93
CA PRO A 660 -23.69 8.88 -28.88
C PRO A 660 -22.34 8.34 -28.35
N LEU A 661 -21.88 7.25 -28.96
CA LEU A 661 -20.55 6.64 -28.80
C LEU A 661 -19.56 7.19 -29.84
N ILE A 662 -18.24 7.29 -29.51
CA ILE A 662 -17.02 7.34 -30.37
C ILE A 662 -15.80 7.68 -29.44
N PRO A 663 -14.55 7.23 -29.68
CA PRO A 663 -14.00 6.07 -28.98
C PRO A 663 -12.72 6.36 -28.15
N LEU A 664 -12.09 5.30 -27.63
CA LEU A 664 -10.85 5.36 -26.85
C LEU A 664 -9.62 5.70 -27.69
N GLN A 665 -8.76 6.58 -27.18
CA GLN A 665 -7.35 6.71 -27.55
C GLN A 665 -6.46 6.69 -26.30
N PHE A 666 -5.23 6.19 -26.47
CA PHE A 666 -4.22 6.08 -25.40
C PHE A 666 -3.66 7.46 -25.03
N TYR A 667 -3.33 7.65 -23.75
CA TYR A 667 -2.38 8.67 -23.32
C TYR A 667 -1.36 8.10 -22.33
N GLU A 668 -0.11 8.52 -22.56
CA GLU A 668 1.08 8.16 -21.79
C GLU A 668 1.35 9.29 -20.78
N ALA A 669 1.63 8.95 -19.52
CA ALA A 669 1.62 9.90 -18.40
C ALA A 669 3.04 10.23 -17.89
N ASP A 670 3.64 11.28 -18.44
CA ASP A 670 4.95 11.79 -18.03
C ASP A 670 4.84 12.76 -16.82
N TYR A 671 5.69 12.59 -15.80
CA TYR A 671 5.49 13.17 -14.46
C TYR A 671 6.38 14.39 -14.17
N GLY A 672 6.02 15.53 -14.74
CA GLY A 672 6.66 16.83 -14.46
C GLY A 672 6.11 17.54 -13.21
N PHE A 673 6.73 17.34 -12.04
CA PHE A 673 6.36 18.08 -10.82
C PHE A 673 6.80 19.55 -10.86
N ASN A 674 5.84 20.49 -10.74
CA ASN A 674 6.13 21.93 -10.79
C ASN A 674 5.28 22.71 -9.76
N TYR A 675 5.80 22.86 -8.53
CA TYR A 675 5.08 23.52 -7.42
C TYR A 675 5.27 25.05 -7.43
N ARG A 676 4.32 25.76 -8.05
CA ARG A 676 4.22 27.22 -7.96
C ARG A 676 3.42 27.61 -6.71
N ARG A 677 4.06 28.23 -5.71
CA ARG A 677 3.32 28.82 -4.57
C ARG A 677 2.48 29.99 -5.06
N VAL A 678 1.21 30.02 -4.67
CA VAL A 678 0.34 31.20 -4.75
C VAL A 678 0.13 31.69 -3.31
N PHE A 679 0.39 32.98 -3.08
CA PHE A 679 -0.06 33.66 -1.87
C PHE A 679 -1.50 34.13 -2.08
N THR A 680 -2.36 33.95 -1.08
CA THR A 680 -3.66 34.61 -0.98
C THR A 680 -3.67 35.49 0.27
N SER A 681 -4.09 36.74 0.11
CA SER A 681 -4.12 37.76 1.16
C SER A 681 -5.49 38.41 1.21
N GLU A 682 -6.21 38.22 2.32
CA GLU A 682 -7.55 38.77 2.59
C GLU A 682 -7.85 38.60 4.09
N GLU A 683 -8.71 39.39 4.72
CA GLU A 683 -8.64 40.85 4.86
C GLU A 683 -9.09 41.21 6.32
N ARG A 684 -8.91 42.46 6.72
CA ARG A 684 -9.43 43.14 7.92
C ARG A 684 -10.78 42.61 8.43
N ARG A 685 -10.93 42.60 9.76
CA ARG A 685 -12.10 43.19 10.42
C ARG A 685 -11.67 44.09 11.57
N GLU A 686 -12.49 45.10 11.83
CA GLU A 686 -12.21 46.18 12.78
C GLU A 686 -12.56 45.79 14.23
N ALA A 687 -12.13 46.63 15.16
CA ALA A 687 -12.42 46.49 16.58
C ALA A 687 -13.77 47.10 16.93
N ASP A 688 -14.33 46.65 18.05
CA ASP A 688 -15.31 47.43 18.82
C ASP A 688 -14.99 47.30 20.31
N ALA A 689 -15.33 48.32 21.12
CA ALA A 689 -14.75 48.50 22.45
C ALA A 689 -15.76 48.43 23.60
N ALA A 690 -15.35 47.85 24.73
CA ALA A 690 -16.06 47.97 26.00
C ALA A 690 -15.07 48.12 27.17
N GLN A 691 -15.28 49.13 28.00
CA GLN A 691 -14.52 49.39 29.22
C GLN A 691 -15.25 48.77 30.42
N LEU A 692 -14.52 48.16 31.38
CA LEU A 692 -14.44 48.67 32.76
C LEU A 692 -13.51 47.81 33.64
N SER A 693 -12.66 48.49 34.42
CA SER A 693 -12.41 48.26 35.86
C SER A 693 -10.96 48.57 36.24
N GLN A 694 -10.76 49.71 36.90
CA GLN A 694 -9.54 49.98 37.68
C GLN A 694 -9.87 49.77 39.16
N ARG A 695 -9.10 48.93 39.87
CA ARG A 695 -8.51 49.27 41.19
C ARG A 695 -7.73 48.11 41.83
N ASN A 696 -6.44 48.32 42.08
CA ASN A 696 -5.95 48.70 43.41
C ASN A 696 -4.42 48.68 43.43
N GLU A 697 -3.82 49.83 43.74
CA GLU A 697 -2.45 49.85 44.29
C GLU A 697 -2.53 49.64 45.80
N ALA A 698 -1.67 48.77 46.33
CA ALA A 698 -1.31 48.73 47.75
C ALA A 698 0.16 48.29 47.81
N SER A 699 0.94 48.94 48.66
CA SER A 699 2.41 48.88 48.64
C SER A 699 3.00 48.48 50.00
N VAL A 700 4.34 48.53 50.09
CA VAL A 700 5.18 48.58 51.31
C VAL A 700 5.81 47.26 51.81
N CYS A 701 7.14 47.24 51.67
CA CYS A 701 8.19 46.58 52.46
C CYS A 701 8.50 45.06 52.37
N PHE A 702 9.79 44.83 52.08
CA PHE A 702 10.60 43.67 52.47
C PHE A 702 10.86 43.65 53.99
N PRO A 703 11.54 42.60 54.49
CA PRO A 703 12.83 42.89 55.11
C PRO A 703 14.01 42.19 54.41
N GLU A 704 15.16 42.83 54.53
CA GLU A 704 16.49 42.40 54.08
C GLU A 704 17.18 41.60 55.19
N VAL A 705 17.96 40.57 54.85
CA VAL A 705 18.83 39.83 55.79
C VAL A 705 20.16 39.55 55.12
N GLU A 706 21.25 39.93 55.80
CA GLU A 706 22.62 39.84 55.28
C GLU A 706 23.10 38.39 55.05
N HIS A 707 23.96 38.22 54.03
CA HIS A 707 24.88 37.09 53.99
C HIS A 707 26.23 37.50 54.59
N ARG A 708 26.72 36.70 55.54
CA ARG A 708 28.16 36.51 55.78
C ARG A 708 28.54 35.05 55.57
N PRO A 709 29.77 34.77 55.12
CA PRO A 709 30.26 33.41 54.96
C PRO A 709 30.84 32.86 56.28
N ASP A 710 30.66 31.56 56.51
CA ASP A 710 31.55 30.78 57.36
C ASP A 710 32.27 29.74 56.50
N ASP A 711 33.59 29.67 56.68
CA ASP A 711 34.49 28.70 56.08
C ASP A 711 34.75 27.59 57.09
N PHE A 712 34.57 26.31 56.71
CA PHE A 712 35.29 25.21 57.36
C PHE A 712 35.41 23.98 56.44
N SER A 713 36.66 23.53 56.29
CA SER A 713 37.05 22.28 55.62
C SER A 713 36.96 21.09 56.59
N GLU A 714 36.55 19.89 56.13
CA GLU A 714 37.43 18.70 56.25
C GLU A 714 37.06 17.46 55.38
N ARG A 715 38.14 16.84 54.85
CA ARG A 715 38.41 15.42 54.57
C ARG A 715 37.28 14.43 54.18
N ALA A 716 37.20 14.18 52.87
CA ALA A 716 37.59 12.92 52.20
C ALA A 716 37.32 11.53 52.83
N HIS A 717 36.80 10.62 51.98
CA HIS A 717 37.35 9.26 51.87
C HIS A 717 37.15 8.69 50.45
N GLN A 718 38.20 8.12 49.86
CA GLN A 718 38.09 7.30 48.63
C GLN A 718 37.70 5.86 49.00
N THR A 719 36.99 5.17 48.12
CA THR A 719 37.05 3.70 48.02
C THR A 719 37.07 3.32 46.54
N GLU A 720 38.15 2.66 46.12
CA GLU A 720 38.35 2.18 44.75
C GLU A 720 38.14 0.66 44.73
N ALA A 721 37.34 0.17 43.79
CA ALA A 721 36.99 -1.26 43.70
C ALA A 721 37.03 -1.73 42.24
N ALA A 722 38.15 -2.34 41.85
CA ALA A 722 38.30 -2.98 40.55
C ALA A 722 37.59 -4.35 40.55
N LEU A 723 36.87 -4.67 39.47
CA LEU A 723 36.29 -5.99 39.22
C LEU A 723 36.74 -6.51 37.85
N THR A 724 37.72 -7.42 37.89
CA THR A 724 38.23 -8.15 36.73
C THR A 724 37.30 -9.30 36.38
N PHE A 725 36.88 -9.42 35.12
CA PHE A 725 36.10 -10.57 34.65
C PHE A 725 36.98 -11.53 33.86
N TYR A 726 37.09 -12.77 34.36
CA TYR A 726 37.63 -13.90 33.62
C TYR A 726 36.53 -14.55 32.76
N PHE A 727 36.91 -15.00 31.56
CA PHE A 727 36.12 -15.93 30.77
C PHE A 727 36.66 -17.35 30.99
N PRO A 728 35.80 -18.37 31.23
CA PRO A 728 36.14 -19.76 30.99
C PRO A 728 36.01 -20.11 29.49
N GLU A 729 36.60 -21.25 29.11
CA GLU A 729 36.66 -21.79 27.74
C GLU A 729 35.34 -22.43 27.26
#